data_AF-A0A954KZL8-F1
#
_entry.id   AF-A0A954KZL8-F1
#
_cell.length_a   1.000
_cell.length_b   1.000
_cell.length_c   1.000
_cell.angle_alpha   90.00
_cell.angle_beta   90.00
_cell.angle_gamma   90.00
#
_symmetry.space_group_name_H-M   'P 1'
#
loop_
_entity.id
_entity.type
_entity.pdbx_description
1 polymer ?
#
loop_
_entity_poly.entity_id
_entity_poly.type
_entity_poly.pdbx_seq_one_letter_code
_entity_poly.pdbx_strand_id
1 'polypeptide(L)'
;FEDAGFFWEITYVGGDGNDVVVTAVARVVTGTQVDVRAGGLFVEDLTTGIDDQLRIVEYDNAGTLSYLIEETSSQILVITSQASAAGAVFLNENASQVVVPAAAITGTIVFDTREGNDAVTIDFNAGTFGTGIAVNGGTQSAGGTGDSLVITGNATPFALQAVTHAGSDSAGVGTGFDGTIDVDGLMISFTGLEPVTLASSVDTIINLPDGVDNVVTVAGDVVAGEIHVTGATFEDTFVPNPTGSLTINGGNQADSISVGGINPTGTLPANLIAGSLIIDGGMGNDRVDFNGSVQLVSGESLFVTAEEVIVNGSTSLTTSGTGTIDFTTDDIGVSLTANLISSDIIAIRTQSVGRVITLGREGIETLGLSDLELDRLAASSVQIGGTDSGAIIVSAALTPGYSGAPSAATGYDLLLTTGGGARLIAPVTMAVDRDFSLLSTSTADAVVLLTPDSDIATSGSGAILIDAARNVQMSSGSSLVTVDGGIEVLARGNGGSPFDGISVSGALIETQGSGDIRLTGQGGFSGPSISGGNDGIGVNGASQIRSVSSAANAGQIVMNGSGGTGGGNNVGVVIDNAGTLITSVNGNIGISGRGTDVNTPFNYGIIVRTAVISSTGIGSDAASVTLNGTASSGTSDNFGIFFIGNSFLGTTAAVRSIDGDIIVTGQGGAVTSNDVGVYFFGVDGLVSTGSGSITVTGRSGNTAASGILLSNSGITTAAGTGDVLLSAGR
;
A
#
# COMPACT_ATOMS: atom_id res chain seq x y z
N PHE A 1 11.13 -65.16 -24.26
CA PHE A 1 9.81 -65.81 -24.30
C PHE A 1 8.91 -65.00 -23.39
N GLU A 2 8.14 -64.11 -23.99
CA GLU A 2 7.26 -63.15 -23.33
C GLU A 2 5.86 -63.77 -23.31
N ASP A 3 5.50 -64.42 -22.21
CA ASP A 3 4.09 -64.56 -21.85
C ASP A 3 3.98 -64.79 -20.34
N ALA A 4 3.25 -63.89 -19.68
CA ALA A 4 2.71 -64.00 -18.32
C ALA A 4 3.66 -64.47 -17.20
N GLY A 5 4.59 -63.63 -16.74
CA GLY A 5 5.16 -63.74 -15.38
C GLY A 5 5.91 -65.05 -15.03
N PHE A 6 6.24 -65.89 -16.02
CA PHE A 6 7.04 -67.10 -15.81
C PHE A 6 8.48 -66.86 -16.24
N PHE A 7 9.42 -67.04 -15.30
CA PHE A 7 10.83 -67.19 -15.62
C PHE A 7 11.10 -68.67 -15.90
N TRP A 8 11.91 -68.92 -16.93
CA TRP A 8 12.31 -70.27 -17.32
C TRP A 8 13.71 -70.53 -16.77
N GLU A 9 13.82 -71.38 -15.75
CA GLU A 9 15.13 -71.84 -15.30
C GLU A 9 15.62 -72.93 -16.27
N ILE A 10 16.78 -72.67 -16.88
CA ILE A 10 17.45 -73.62 -17.76
C ILE A 10 18.55 -74.30 -16.96
N THR A 11 18.26 -75.49 -16.42
CA THR A 11 19.27 -76.28 -15.71
C THR A 11 19.89 -77.30 -16.68
N TYR A 12 21.20 -77.21 -16.86
CA TYR A 12 21.95 -78.22 -17.62
C TYR A 12 22.43 -79.32 -16.66
N VAL A 13 21.77 -80.47 -16.70
CA VAL A 13 22.15 -81.64 -15.90
C VAL A 13 22.86 -82.60 -16.84
N GLY A 14 24.17 -82.39 -17.06
CA GLY A 14 24.91 -82.94 -18.21
C GLY A 14 24.58 -84.38 -18.66
N GLY A 15 24.60 -84.59 -19.98
CA GLY A 15 24.22 -85.83 -20.67
C GLY A 15 24.30 -85.71 -22.20
N ASP A 16 23.85 -86.76 -22.89
CA ASP A 16 24.09 -87.16 -24.29
C ASP A 16 23.33 -86.39 -25.39
N GLY A 17 22.96 -85.14 -25.13
CA GLY A 17 22.55 -84.20 -26.17
C GLY A 17 21.06 -83.90 -26.23
N ASN A 18 20.33 -84.05 -25.12
CA ASN A 18 18.94 -83.59 -24.98
C ASN A 18 18.54 -83.19 -23.54
N ASP A 19 19.51 -82.75 -22.73
CA ASP A 19 19.40 -82.68 -21.26
C ASP A 19 19.03 -81.29 -20.71
N VAL A 20 18.40 -80.48 -21.56
CA VAL A 20 17.93 -79.15 -21.19
C VAL A 20 16.51 -79.29 -20.65
N VAL A 21 16.37 -79.36 -19.33
CA VAL A 21 15.05 -79.29 -18.69
C VAL A 21 14.67 -77.83 -18.58
N VAL A 22 13.67 -77.43 -19.34
CA VAL A 22 13.06 -76.10 -19.26
C VAL A 22 11.86 -76.21 -18.32
N THR A 23 12.03 -75.76 -17.08
CA THR A 23 10.95 -75.78 -16.09
C THR A 23 10.35 -74.38 -16.01
N ALA A 24 9.02 -74.27 -16.19
CA ALA A 24 8.30 -73.05 -15.86
C ALA A 24 8.33 -72.89 -14.34
N VAL A 25 9.12 -71.95 -13.83
CA VAL A 25 9.11 -71.63 -12.41
C VAL A 25 8.12 -70.48 -12.23
N ALA A 26 7.05 -70.73 -11.48
CA ALA A 26 6.19 -69.68 -10.96
C ALA A 26 7.01 -68.89 -9.93
N ARG A 27 7.82 -67.95 -10.40
CA ARG A 27 8.47 -66.98 -9.53
C ARG A 27 7.40 -65.93 -9.22
N VAL A 28 7.16 -65.66 -7.94
CA VAL A 28 6.39 -64.47 -7.54
C VAL A 28 7.06 -63.28 -8.21
N VAL A 29 6.31 -62.55 -9.02
CA VAL A 29 6.79 -61.33 -9.65
C VAL A 29 6.92 -60.32 -8.52
N THR A 30 8.12 -60.22 -7.97
CA THR A 30 8.52 -59.22 -6.98
C THR A 30 9.26 -58.11 -7.73
N GLY A 31 9.02 -56.86 -7.36
CA GLY A 31 9.51 -55.66 -8.03
C GLY A 31 8.38 -54.75 -8.51
N THR A 32 8.72 -53.80 -9.39
CA THR A 32 7.79 -52.82 -9.93
C THR A 32 7.44 -53.18 -11.39
N GLN A 33 6.16 -53.16 -11.73
CA GLN A 33 5.63 -53.48 -13.05
C GLN A 33 5.52 -52.23 -13.93
N VAL A 34 5.97 -52.33 -15.18
CA VAL A 34 5.73 -51.33 -16.23
C VAL A 34 4.69 -51.88 -17.21
N ASP A 35 3.56 -51.20 -17.32
CA ASP A 35 2.44 -51.54 -18.20
C ASP A 35 2.04 -50.36 -19.09
N VAL A 36 1.57 -50.63 -20.31
CA VAL A 36 0.99 -49.62 -21.20
C VAL A 36 -0.39 -50.07 -21.60
N ARG A 37 -1.41 -49.44 -21.00
CA ARG A 37 -2.82 -49.83 -21.15
C ARG A 37 -3.70 -48.60 -21.29
N ALA A 38 -4.73 -48.72 -22.12
CA ALA A 38 -5.68 -47.63 -22.40
C ALA A 38 -5.00 -46.29 -22.82
N GLY A 39 -3.80 -46.35 -23.42
CA GLY A 39 -3.01 -45.20 -23.83
C GLY A 39 -2.20 -44.52 -22.70
N GLY A 40 -2.33 -44.98 -21.45
CA GLY A 40 -1.50 -44.52 -20.32
C GLY A 40 -0.30 -45.44 -20.07
N LEU A 41 0.70 -44.90 -19.37
CA LEU A 41 1.85 -45.63 -18.84
C LEU A 41 1.63 -45.85 -17.35
N PHE A 42 1.70 -47.08 -16.87
CA PHE A 42 1.51 -47.42 -15.47
C PHE A 42 2.79 -48.06 -14.92
N VAL A 43 3.29 -47.53 -13.82
CA VAL A 43 4.43 -48.03 -13.05
C VAL A 43 3.90 -48.44 -11.68
N GLU A 44 3.68 -49.73 -11.48
CA GLU A 44 2.94 -50.26 -10.32
C GLU A 44 3.84 -51.15 -9.46
N ASP A 45 4.00 -50.85 -8.18
CA ASP A 45 4.64 -51.76 -7.24
C ASP A 45 3.87 -53.08 -7.18
N LEU A 46 4.57 -54.22 -7.14
CA LEU A 46 3.97 -55.55 -6.94
C LEU A 46 4.30 -56.16 -5.57
N THR A 47 5.10 -55.49 -4.75
CA THR A 47 5.71 -56.04 -3.53
C THR A 47 5.42 -55.17 -2.31
N THR A 48 4.36 -55.54 -1.59
CA THR A 48 3.92 -54.84 -0.38
C THR A 48 5.04 -54.67 0.66
N GLY A 49 5.24 -53.43 1.12
CA GLY A 49 6.08 -53.06 2.25
C GLY A 49 7.55 -52.90 1.92
N ILE A 50 7.90 -52.70 0.64
CA ILE A 50 9.27 -52.43 0.22
C ILE A 50 9.34 -51.02 -0.36
N ASP A 51 10.31 -50.24 0.13
CA ASP A 51 10.59 -48.89 -0.35
C ASP A 51 11.21 -48.93 -1.77
N ASP A 52 10.48 -48.39 -2.74
CA ASP A 52 10.91 -48.21 -4.13
C ASP A 52 11.58 -46.86 -4.38
N GLN A 53 12.57 -46.81 -5.27
CA GLN A 53 13.18 -45.55 -5.72
C GLN A 53 13.10 -45.44 -7.24
N LEU A 54 12.01 -44.83 -7.70
CA LEU A 54 11.65 -44.72 -9.10
C LEU A 54 12.08 -43.36 -9.66
N ARG A 55 12.60 -43.35 -10.90
CA ARG A 55 12.88 -42.13 -11.66
C ARG A 55 12.32 -42.23 -13.06
N ILE A 56 11.74 -41.15 -13.56
CA ILE A 56 11.35 -41.00 -14.96
C ILE A 56 12.03 -39.79 -15.59
N VAL A 57 12.57 -39.99 -16.79
CA VAL A 57 13.26 -38.96 -17.56
C VAL A 57 12.98 -39.11 -19.05
N GLU A 58 12.94 -37.99 -19.78
CA GLU A 58 12.93 -38.02 -21.24
C GLU A 58 14.23 -38.67 -21.76
N TYR A 59 14.13 -39.53 -22.77
CA TYR A 59 15.26 -40.28 -23.30
C TYR A 59 15.23 -40.34 -24.82
N ASP A 60 16.31 -39.89 -25.45
CA ASP A 60 16.53 -40.07 -26.89
C ASP A 60 16.99 -41.51 -27.17
N ASN A 61 16.04 -42.35 -27.60
CA ASN A 61 16.33 -43.71 -28.03
C ASN A 61 16.63 -43.73 -29.54
N ALA A 62 17.87 -43.42 -29.89
CA ALA A 62 18.39 -43.47 -31.27
C ALA A 62 17.56 -42.65 -32.27
N GLY A 63 17.17 -41.42 -31.89
CA GLY A 63 16.37 -40.49 -32.69
C GLY A 63 14.86 -40.61 -32.47
N THR A 64 14.42 -41.46 -31.53
CA THR A 64 13.00 -41.60 -31.14
C THR A 64 12.82 -41.16 -29.70
N LEU A 65 11.91 -40.20 -29.50
CA LEU A 65 11.51 -39.74 -28.18
C LEU A 65 10.88 -40.88 -27.37
N SER A 66 11.48 -41.20 -26.23
CA SER A 66 11.02 -42.22 -25.30
C SER A 66 11.07 -41.70 -23.86
N TYR A 67 10.40 -42.39 -22.95
CA TYR A 67 10.57 -42.20 -21.51
C TYR A 67 11.40 -43.35 -20.94
N LEU A 68 12.42 -43.02 -20.17
CA LEU A 68 13.23 -43.97 -19.40
C LEU A 68 12.69 -44.01 -17.97
N ILE A 69 12.33 -45.21 -17.52
CA ILE A 69 11.93 -45.52 -16.15
C ILE A 69 13.09 -46.28 -15.50
N GLU A 70 13.56 -45.78 -14.37
CA GLU A 70 14.64 -46.37 -13.60
C GLU A 70 14.15 -46.77 -12.22
N GLU A 71 14.57 -47.94 -11.77
CA GLU A 71 14.48 -48.37 -10.37
C GLU A 71 15.91 -48.34 -9.79
N THR A 72 16.10 -47.66 -8.67
CA THR A 72 17.42 -47.41 -8.07
C THR A 72 17.61 -48.03 -6.67
N SER A 73 16.56 -48.57 -6.04
CA SER A 73 16.62 -49.32 -4.77
C SER A 73 17.15 -50.76 -4.95
N SER A 74 17.48 -51.17 -6.18
CA SER A 74 17.94 -52.52 -6.58
C SER A 74 16.81 -53.57 -6.66
N GLN A 75 15.56 -53.12 -6.86
CA GLN A 75 14.45 -53.97 -7.30
C GLN A 75 14.51 -54.21 -8.82
N ILE A 76 13.72 -55.17 -9.31
CA ILE A 76 13.64 -55.51 -10.74
C ILE A 76 12.38 -54.88 -11.33
N LEU A 77 12.50 -54.21 -12.47
CA LEU A 77 11.37 -53.81 -13.30
C LEU A 77 10.84 -55.00 -14.10
N VAL A 78 9.52 -55.07 -14.26
CA VAL A 78 8.85 -56.13 -15.01
C VAL A 78 7.94 -55.54 -16.07
N ILE A 79 8.24 -55.81 -17.35
CA ILE A 79 7.43 -55.34 -18.48
C ILE A 79 6.28 -56.32 -18.75
N THR A 80 5.04 -55.82 -18.85
CA THR A 80 3.89 -56.64 -19.26
C THR A 80 3.91 -56.97 -20.76
N SER A 81 3.10 -57.92 -21.21
CA SER A 81 2.92 -58.17 -22.64
C SER A 81 2.31 -56.98 -23.38
N GLN A 82 1.49 -56.16 -22.72
CA GLN A 82 0.93 -54.94 -23.31
C GLN A 82 1.98 -53.85 -23.45
N ALA A 83 2.83 -53.63 -22.44
CA ALA A 83 3.96 -52.72 -22.55
C ALA A 83 4.96 -53.16 -23.62
N SER A 84 5.29 -54.46 -23.70
CA SER A 84 6.12 -55.00 -24.79
C SER A 84 5.48 -54.74 -26.17
N ALA A 85 4.17 -54.97 -26.30
CA ALA A 85 3.43 -54.68 -27.54
C ALA A 85 3.40 -53.18 -27.90
N ALA A 86 3.49 -52.30 -26.89
CA ALA A 86 3.64 -50.85 -27.06
C ALA A 86 5.10 -50.43 -27.35
N GLY A 87 6.04 -51.38 -27.39
CA GLY A 87 7.44 -51.15 -27.72
C GLY A 87 8.36 -50.91 -26.51
N ALA A 88 7.91 -51.23 -25.29
CA ALA A 88 8.73 -51.13 -24.09
C ALA A 88 9.83 -52.20 -24.07
N VAL A 89 11.07 -51.81 -23.76
CA VAL A 89 12.23 -52.71 -23.75
C VAL A 89 13.16 -52.40 -22.57
N PHE A 90 13.78 -53.42 -21.99
CA PHE A 90 14.86 -53.24 -21.00
C PHE A 90 16.12 -52.65 -21.63
N LEU A 91 16.71 -51.65 -20.99
CA LEU A 91 18.01 -51.09 -21.42
C LEU A 91 19.21 -51.84 -20.85
N ASN A 92 19.04 -52.55 -19.74
CA ASN A 92 20.13 -53.19 -19.03
C ASN A 92 19.84 -54.65 -18.65
N GLU A 93 20.90 -55.43 -18.44
CA GLU A 93 20.80 -56.86 -18.11
C GLU A 93 20.22 -57.11 -16.71
N ASN A 94 20.30 -56.11 -15.83
CA ASN A 94 19.78 -56.17 -14.47
C ASN A 94 18.29 -55.83 -14.38
N ALA A 95 17.65 -55.48 -15.50
CA ALA A 95 16.24 -55.12 -15.58
C ALA A 95 15.84 -53.99 -14.61
N SER A 96 16.73 -53.03 -14.34
CA SER A 96 16.43 -51.85 -13.52
C SER A 96 16.14 -50.60 -14.36
N GLN A 97 16.17 -50.72 -15.69
CA GLN A 97 15.89 -49.63 -16.63
C GLN A 97 14.99 -50.12 -17.76
N VAL A 98 13.84 -49.46 -17.94
CA VAL A 98 12.89 -49.72 -19.02
C VAL A 98 12.69 -48.46 -19.84
N VAL A 99 12.75 -48.59 -21.16
CA VAL A 99 12.41 -47.51 -22.10
C VAL A 99 11.08 -47.79 -22.75
N VAL A 100 10.21 -46.78 -22.77
CA VAL A 100 8.88 -46.82 -23.40
C VAL A 100 8.77 -45.72 -24.44
N PRO A 101 8.44 -46.00 -25.71
CA PRO A 101 8.27 -44.97 -26.73
C PRO A 101 7.21 -43.93 -26.33
N ALA A 102 7.55 -42.64 -26.34
CA ALA A 102 6.64 -41.59 -25.88
C ALA A 102 5.38 -41.51 -26.75
N ALA A 103 5.49 -41.82 -28.05
CA ALA A 103 4.37 -41.88 -28.98
C ALA A 103 3.32 -42.97 -28.66
N ALA A 104 3.67 -43.95 -27.83
CA ALA A 104 2.72 -44.96 -27.34
C ALA A 104 1.85 -44.44 -26.18
N ILE A 105 2.21 -43.30 -25.60
CA ILE A 105 1.55 -42.73 -24.42
C ILE A 105 0.73 -41.52 -24.87
N THR A 106 -0.59 -41.66 -24.85
CA THR A 106 -1.56 -40.62 -25.19
C THR A 106 -2.44 -40.21 -24.01
N GLY A 107 -2.36 -40.95 -22.90
CA GLY A 107 -3.03 -40.69 -21.62
C GLY A 107 -2.00 -40.41 -20.52
N THR A 108 -2.45 -40.42 -19.26
CA THR A 108 -1.63 -40.09 -18.09
C THR A 108 -0.51 -41.12 -17.84
N ILE A 109 0.63 -40.66 -17.34
CA ILE A 109 1.67 -41.51 -16.74
C ILE A 109 1.35 -41.67 -15.25
N VAL A 110 1.22 -42.89 -14.74
CA VAL A 110 0.80 -43.17 -13.37
C VAL A 110 1.87 -43.98 -12.66
N PHE A 111 2.27 -43.51 -11.47
CA PHE A 111 3.06 -44.26 -10.50
C PHE A 111 2.12 -44.68 -9.37
N ASP A 112 2.03 -45.98 -9.11
CA ASP A 112 1.26 -46.57 -8.01
C ASP A 112 2.22 -47.35 -7.11
N THR A 113 2.74 -46.73 -6.05
CA THR A 113 3.85 -47.29 -5.26
C THR A 113 3.40 -48.14 -4.06
N ARG A 114 2.14 -48.02 -3.63
CA ARG A 114 1.44 -48.92 -2.70
C ARG A 114 1.95 -48.89 -1.25
N GLU A 115 2.47 -50.00 -0.73
CA GLU A 115 2.87 -50.10 0.69
C GLU A 115 4.39 -49.94 0.76
N GLY A 116 4.90 -48.95 1.49
CA GLY A 116 6.33 -48.64 1.50
C GLY A 116 6.57 -47.21 1.95
N ASN A 117 7.82 -46.78 2.01
CA ASN A 117 8.16 -45.36 1.97
C ASN A 117 8.91 -45.12 0.66
N ASP A 118 8.16 -44.85 -0.39
CA ASP A 118 8.64 -44.83 -1.76
C ASP A 118 9.15 -43.45 -2.17
N ALA A 119 9.98 -43.39 -3.20
CA ALA A 119 10.47 -42.13 -3.77
C ALA A 119 10.28 -42.13 -5.28
N VAL A 120 9.55 -41.14 -5.79
CA VAL A 120 9.37 -40.91 -7.23
C VAL A 120 10.08 -39.63 -7.64
N THR A 121 11.03 -39.73 -8.56
CA THR A 121 11.73 -38.58 -9.16
C THR A 121 11.23 -38.35 -10.58
N ILE A 122 10.68 -37.15 -10.85
CA ILE A 122 10.34 -36.69 -12.19
C ILE A 122 11.47 -35.75 -12.66
N ASP A 123 12.18 -36.15 -13.71
CA ASP A 123 13.38 -35.46 -14.17
C ASP A 123 13.20 -34.81 -15.56
N PHE A 124 13.32 -33.49 -15.57
CA PHE A 124 13.20 -32.61 -16.74
C PHE A 124 14.55 -32.19 -17.33
N ASN A 125 15.68 -32.72 -16.87
CA ASN A 125 17.01 -32.36 -17.39
C ASN A 125 17.20 -32.71 -18.88
N ALA A 126 16.49 -33.73 -19.35
CA ALA A 126 16.61 -34.22 -20.72
C ALA A 126 15.47 -33.74 -21.65
N GLY A 127 14.44 -33.08 -21.11
CA GLY A 127 13.30 -32.58 -21.88
C GLY A 127 12.00 -32.45 -21.06
N THR A 128 10.85 -32.51 -21.72
CA THR A 128 9.52 -32.24 -21.15
C THR A 128 8.54 -33.38 -21.42
N PHE A 129 7.58 -33.60 -20.53
CA PHE A 129 6.55 -34.62 -20.73
C PHE A 129 5.36 -34.09 -21.53
N GLY A 130 4.86 -34.88 -22.48
CA GLY A 130 3.74 -34.50 -23.34
C GLY A 130 2.34 -34.76 -22.75
N THR A 131 2.27 -35.29 -21.53
CA THR A 131 1.04 -35.73 -20.86
C THR A 131 1.19 -35.63 -19.35
N GLY A 132 0.09 -35.45 -18.63
CA GLY A 132 0.09 -35.34 -17.18
C GLY A 132 0.63 -36.59 -16.48
N ILE A 133 1.09 -36.40 -15.25
CA ILE A 133 1.66 -37.44 -14.42
C ILE A 133 0.81 -37.57 -13.14
N ALA A 134 0.61 -38.78 -12.66
CA ALA A 134 -0.04 -39.07 -11.38
C ALA A 134 0.89 -39.91 -10.51
N VAL A 135 1.06 -39.54 -9.25
CA VAL A 135 1.90 -40.25 -8.28
C VAL A 135 1.08 -40.62 -7.07
N ASN A 136 0.82 -41.90 -6.88
CA ASN A 136 0.02 -42.41 -5.78
C ASN A 136 0.96 -43.14 -4.81
N GLY A 137 1.32 -42.47 -3.71
CA GLY A 137 2.21 -43.01 -2.67
C GLY A 137 1.63 -44.25 -2.00
N GLY A 138 0.36 -44.18 -1.61
CA GLY A 138 -0.35 -45.31 -1.02
C GLY A 138 -0.28 -45.26 0.50
N THR A 139 0.14 -46.34 1.15
CA THR A 139 0.19 -46.44 2.61
C THR A 139 1.64 -46.54 3.08
N GLN A 140 2.02 -45.62 3.95
CA GLN A 140 3.37 -45.47 4.47
C GLN A 140 3.73 -46.43 5.61
N SER A 141 5.02 -46.75 5.70
CA SER A 141 5.59 -47.53 6.79
C SER A 141 5.83 -46.69 8.04
N ALA A 142 5.43 -47.21 9.21
CA ALA A 142 5.54 -46.47 10.48
C ALA A 142 7.00 -46.10 10.84
N GLY A 143 7.25 -44.81 11.08
CA GLY A 143 8.49 -44.31 11.69
C GLY A 143 9.59 -43.81 10.74
N GLY A 144 9.30 -43.62 9.44
CA GLY A 144 10.17 -42.98 8.45
C GLY A 144 9.58 -41.67 7.88
N THR A 145 10.32 -41.00 7.00
CA THR A 145 9.75 -40.06 6.01
C THR A 145 8.89 -40.92 5.07
N GLY A 146 7.61 -40.57 4.86
CA GLY A 146 6.68 -41.36 4.06
C GLY A 146 7.03 -41.36 2.57
N ASP A 147 6.03 -41.55 1.72
CA ASP A 147 6.23 -41.53 0.27
C ASP A 147 6.61 -40.13 -0.22
N SER A 148 7.53 -40.02 -1.16
CA SER A 148 8.13 -38.75 -1.56
C SER A 148 8.09 -38.51 -3.06
N LEU A 149 7.89 -37.25 -3.45
CA LEU A 149 7.96 -36.80 -4.84
C LEU A 149 9.05 -35.75 -5.00
N VAL A 150 9.97 -35.99 -5.92
CA VAL A 150 11.04 -35.05 -6.27
C VAL A 150 10.89 -34.63 -7.72
N ILE A 151 10.72 -33.33 -7.95
CA ILE A 151 10.80 -32.73 -9.27
C ILE A 151 12.21 -32.18 -9.43
N THR A 152 12.92 -32.64 -10.46
CA THR A 152 14.27 -32.18 -10.76
C THR A 152 14.39 -31.72 -12.20
N GLY A 153 15.37 -30.86 -12.42
CA GLY A 153 15.90 -30.60 -13.74
C GLY A 153 15.30 -29.41 -14.47
N ASN A 154 16.19 -28.81 -15.28
CA ASN A 154 16.02 -27.90 -16.40
C ASN A 154 17.37 -27.17 -16.58
N ALA A 155 17.82 -26.90 -17.81
CA ALA A 155 19.01 -26.06 -18.01
C ALA A 155 18.75 -24.58 -17.66
N THR A 156 17.47 -24.22 -17.59
CA THR A 156 16.92 -22.89 -17.31
C THR A 156 15.72 -23.05 -16.40
N PRO A 157 15.58 -22.28 -15.31
CA PRO A 157 14.43 -22.37 -14.39
C PRO A 157 13.08 -22.40 -15.13
N PHE A 158 12.12 -23.15 -14.60
CA PHE A 158 10.73 -23.13 -15.08
C PHE A 158 10.17 -21.73 -14.97
N ALA A 159 9.23 -21.34 -15.83
CA ALA A 159 8.61 -20.03 -15.66
C ALA A 159 7.72 -20.00 -14.41
N LEU A 160 6.95 -21.07 -14.19
CA LEU A 160 6.03 -21.23 -13.07
C LEU A 160 6.07 -22.66 -12.53
N GLN A 161 6.10 -22.78 -11.20
CA GLN A 161 5.69 -23.98 -10.49
C GLN A 161 4.61 -23.64 -9.46
N ALA A 162 3.45 -24.28 -9.51
CA ALA A 162 2.37 -24.05 -8.56
C ALA A 162 1.93 -25.36 -7.90
N VAL A 163 2.18 -25.48 -6.59
CA VAL A 163 1.69 -26.59 -5.78
C VAL A 163 0.36 -26.21 -5.16
N THR A 164 -0.62 -27.09 -5.27
CA THR A 164 -1.93 -26.95 -4.63
C THR A 164 -2.18 -28.15 -3.75
N HIS A 165 -2.17 -27.92 -2.44
CA HIS A 165 -2.44 -28.94 -1.44
C HIS A 165 -3.96 -29.11 -1.28
N ALA A 166 -4.45 -30.34 -1.36
CA ALA A 166 -5.86 -30.66 -1.14
C ALA A 166 -6.17 -30.96 0.34
N GLY A 167 -5.14 -31.09 1.17
CA GLY A 167 -5.26 -31.44 2.58
C GLY A 167 -5.15 -32.94 2.82
N SER A 168 -5.94 -33.46 3.77
CA SER A 168 -5.91 -34.87 4.17
C SER A 168 -6.11 -35.81 2.99
N ASP A 169 -5.33 -36.89 2.95
CA ASP A 169 -5.41 -37.91 1.90
C ASP A 169 -6.80 -38.53 1.74
N SER A 170 -7.23 -38.61 0.48
CA SER A 170 -8.45 -39.26 0.03
C SER A 170 -8.47 -40.79 0.26
N ALA A 171 -7.31 -41.43 0.48
CA ALA A 171 -7.16 -42.85 0.76
C ALA A 171 -7.26 -43.22 2.25
N GLY A 172 -7.18 -42.26 3.20
CA GLY A 172 -7.38 -42.54 4.62
C GLY A 172 -6.70 -41.60 5.61
N VAL A 173 -6.80 -41.95 6.91
CA VAL A 173 -6.08 -41.23 7.97
C VAL A 173 -4.69 -41.82 8.12
N GLY A 174 -3.67 -40.96 8.06
CA GLY A 174 -2.28 -41.36 8.25
C GLY A 174 -1.74 -42.11 7.05
N THR A 175 -2.13 -41.68 5.84
CA THR A 175 -1.74 -42.20 4.53
C THR A 175 -1.10 -41.15 3.62
N GLY A 176 -0.87 -39.94 4.11
CA GLY A 176 -0.26 -38.87 3.33
C GLY A 176 -1.07 -37.59 3.24
N PHE A 177 -0.64 -36.75 2.31
CA PHE A 177 -1.42 -35.63 1.78
C PHE A 177 -1.55 -35.71 0.26
N ASP A 178 -2.64 -35.12 -0.22
CA ASP A 178 -2.99 -35.10 -1.64
C ASP A 178 -2.81 -33.70 -2.22
N GLY A 179 -2.60 -33.63 -3.53
CA GLY A 179 -2.50 -32.35 -4.21
C GLY A 179 -2.14 -32.44 -5.67
N THR A 180 -1.76 -31.29 -6.21
CA THR A 180 -1.33 -31.16 -7.60
C THR A 180 -0.17 -30.17 -7.72
N ILE A 181 0.66 -30.34 -8.74
CA ILE A 181 1.75 -29.45 -9.09
C ILE A 181 1.60 -29.10 -10.57
N ASP A 182 1.45 -27.83 -10.88
CA ASP A 182 1.52 -27.31 -12.25
C ASP A 182 2.97 -26.88 -12.53
N VAL A 183 3.60 -27.46 -13.56
CA VAL A 183 4.94 -27.12 -14.03
C VAL A 183 4.83 -26.60 -15.46
N ASP A 184 4.80 -25.28 -15.64
CA ASP A 184 4.65 -24.62 -16.95
C ASP A 184 3.46 -25.14 -17.80
N GLY A 185 2.34 -25.48 -17.16
CA GLY A 185 1.12 -26.00 -17.78
C GLY A 185 1.02 -27.54 -17.80
N LEU A 186 2.06 -28.24 -17.36
CA LEU A 186 2.06 -29.69 -17.16
C LEU A 186 1.57 -30.02 -15.74
N MET A 187 0.42 -30.68 -15.66
CA MET A 187 -0.15 -31.11 -14.37
C MET A 187 0.45 -32.43 -13.89
N ILE A 188 0.94 -32.42 -12.64
CA ILE A 188 1.33 -33.59 -11.87
C ILE A 188 0.36 -33.70 -10.69
N SER A 189 -0.45 -34.74 -10.60
CA SER A 189 -1.29 -35.00 -9.43
C SER A 189 -0.58 -35.97 -8.48
N PHE A 190 -0.79 -35.81 -7.18
CA PHE A 190 -0.29 -36.76 -6.21
C PHE A 190 -1.31 -37.08 -5.13
N THR A 191 -1.21 -38.29 -4.58
CA THR A 191 -1.95 -38.71 -3.40
C THR A 191 -1.04 -39.42 -2.43
N GLY A 192 -1.27 -39.21 -1.14
CA GLY A 192 -0.58 -39.97 -0.10
C GLY A 192 0.92 -39.64 0.09
N LEU A 193 1.36 -38.39 -0.10
CA LEU A 193 2.78 -38.03 -0.02
C LEU A 193 3.17 -37.29 1.27
N GLU A 194 4.43 -37.49 1.71
CA GLU A 194 5.20 -36.82 2.77
C GLU A 194 6.74 -37.07 2.59
N PRO A 195 7.56 -36.25 1.86
CA PRO A 195 7.35 -34.88 1.38
C PRO A 195 7.33 -34.68 -0.17
N VAL A 196 7.12 -33.43 -0.60
CA VAL A 196 7.30 -32.95 -1.99
C VAL A 196 8.53 -32.03 -2.09
N THR A 197 9.38 -32.25 -3.10
CA THR A 197 10.54 -31.40 -3.43
C THR A 197 10.39 -30.84 -4.84
N LEU A 198 10.47 -29.51 -4.98
CA LEU A 198 10.29 -28.81 -6.25
C LEU A 198 11.62 -28.54 -6.98
N ALA A 199 11.54 -28.25 -8.27
CA ALA A 199 12.69 -27.81 -9.06
C ALA A 199 12.89 -26.29 -8.98
N SER A 200 13.90 -25.75 -9.69
CA SER A 200 14.08 -24.31 -9.80
C SER A 200 13.08 -23.67 -10.77
N SER A 201 12.45 -22.57 -10.33
CA SER A 201 11.51 -21.74 -11.11
C SER A 201 11.78 -20.25 -10.94
N VAL A 202 11.25 -19.46 -11.88
CA VAL A 202 11.13 -18.01 -11.76
C VAL A 202 10.06 -17.70 -10.72
N ASP A 203 8.84 -18.22 -10.89
CA ASP A 203 7.75 -18.05 -9.93
C ASP A 203 7.39 -19.38 -9.28
N THR A 204 7.23 -19.37 -7.96
CA THR A 204 6.69 -20.51 -7.19
C THR A 204 5.46 -20.08 -6.42
N ILE A 205 4.37 -20.84 -6.56
CA ILE A 205 3.11 -20.63 -5.83
C ILE A 205 2.82 -21.85 -4.96
N ILE A 206 2.52 -21.64 -3.69
CA ILE A 206 2.06 -22.66 -2.75
C ILE A 206 0.63 -22.29 -2.32
N ASN A 207 -0.35 -23.10 -2.71
CA ASN A 207 -1.74 -22.94 -2.28
C ASN A 207 -2.04 -23.91 -1.14
N LEU A 208 -2.37 -23.37 0.02
CA LEU A 208 -2.70 -24.14 1.22
C LEU A 208 -4.13 -24.73 1.12
N PRO A 209 -4.41 -25.82 1.85
CA PRO A 209 -5.72 -26.47 1.80
C PRO A 209 -6.89 -25.59 2.26
N ASP A 210 -8.01 -25.70 1.57
CA ASP A 210 -9.31 -25.14 1.99
C ASP A 210 -9.97 -25.98 3.09
N GLY A 211 -10.84 -25.35 3.89
CA GLY A 211 -11.72 -26.02 4.85
C GLY A 211 -11.06 -26.42 6.18
N VAL A 212 -9.80 -26.05 6.39
CA VAL A 212 -9.03 -26.30 7.60
C VAL A 212 -8.24 -25.06 8.01
N ASP A 213 -8.06 -24.86 9.32
CA ASP A 213 -7.16 -23.82 9.85
C ASP A 213 -5.71 -24.27 9.63
N ASN A 214 -5.00 -23.64 8.68
CA ASN A 214 -3.63 -23.99 8.36
C ASN A 214 -2.67 -23.33 9.36
N VAL A 215 -1.76 -24.11 9.95
CA VAL A 215 -0.66 -23.59 10.75
C VAL A 215 0.64 -23.90 10.02
N VAL A 216 1.22 -22.87 9.43
CA VAL A 216 2.31 -22.97 8.46
C VAL A 216 3.58 -22.33 9.00
N THR A 217 4.72 -22.97 8.77
CA THR A 217 6.03 -22.34 8.94
C THR A 217 6.76 -22.29 7.60
N VAL A 218 7.17 -21.09 7.20
CA VAL A 218 8.02 -20.83 6.04
C VAL A 218 9.41 -20.45 6.55
N ALA A 219 10.41 -21.30 6.37
CA ALA A 219 11.75 -21.07 6.88
C ALA A 219 12.82 -21.54 5.88
N GLY A 220 14.08 -21.17 6.10
CA GLY A 220 15.17 -21.77 5.33
C GLY A 220 15.41 -23.22 5.71
N ASP A 221 15.69 -24.05 4.72
CA ASP A 221 16.08 -25.44 4.93
C ASP A 221 17.57 -25.58 5.35
N VAL A 222 17.95 -26.77 5.80
CA VAL A 222 19.35 -27.21 5.96
C VAL A 222 20.09 -27.23 4.63
N VAL A 223 19.37 -27.44 3.52
CA VAL A 223 19.91 -27.30 2.16
C VAL A 223 20.00 -25.81 1.82
N ALA A 224 21.22 -25.38 1.51
CA ALA A 224 21.50 -23.98 1.18
C ALA A 224 20.75 -23.54 -0.07
N GLY A 225 19.81 -22.59 0.09
CA GLY A 225 19.08 -21.97 -1.02
C GLY A 225 17.70 -22.57 -1.27
N GLU A 226 17.28 -23.43 -0.35
CA GLU A 226 15.97 -24.04 -0.32
C GLU A 226 15.16 -23.46 0.85
N ILE A 227 13.88 -23.26 0.59
CA ILE A 227 12.87 -22.80 1.53
C ILE A 227 12.02 -24.01 1.86
N HIS A 228 11.84 -24.26 3.15
CA HIS A 228 11.03 -25.36 3.67
C HIS A 228 9.70 -24.77 4.16
N VAL A 229 8.61 -25.22 3.55
CA VAL A 229 7.24 -24.88 3.91
C VAL A 229 6.64 -26.10 4.60
N THR A 230 6.25 -25.95 5.86
CA THR A 230 5.80 -27.05 6.73
C THR A 230 4.47 -26.72 7.37
N GLY A 231 3.66 -27.74 7.63
CA GLY A 231 2.38 -27.62 8.33
C GLY A 231 1.84 -28.98 8.76
N ALA A 232 0.71 -28.99 9.47
CA ALA A 232 0.03 -30.23 9.87
C ALA A 232 -1.11 -30.63 8.93
N THR A 233 -1.47 -29.74 8.01
CA THR A 233 -2.62 -29.86 7.10
C THR A 233 -2.23 -30.26 5.68
N PHE A 234 -0.95 -30.23 5.36
CA PHE A 234 -0.37 -30.59 4.07
C PHE A 234 1.04 -31.16 4.29
N GLU A 235 1.63 -31.71 3.24
CA GLU A 235 2.95 -32.30 3.25
C GLU A 235 4.08 -31.26 3.30
N ASP A 236 5.18 -31.63 3.95
CA ASP A 236 6.41 -30.84 3.89
C ASP A 236 6.80 -30.58 2.43
N THR A 237 6.98 -29.30 2.09
CA THR A 237 7.30 -28.86 0.73
C THR A 237 8.62 -28.13 0.71
N PHE A 238 9.55 -28.63 -0.10
CA PHE A 238 10.88 -28.07 -0.29
C PHE A 238 10.94 -27.27 -1.59
N VAL A 239 11.31 -25.99 -1.49
CA VAL A 239 11.20 -25.00 -2.56
C VAL A 239 12.55 -24.34 -2.83
N PRO A 240 13.17 -24.56 -3.99
CA PRO A 240 14.33 -23.78 -4.40
C PRO A 240 14.00 -22.28 -4.47
N ASN A 241 14.91 -21.42 -3.98
CA ASN A 241 14.70 -19.97 -3.91
C ASN A 241 14.36 -19.35 -5.28
N PRO A 242 13.10 -18.93 -5.51
CA PRO A 242 12.64 -18.49 -6.83
C PRO A 242 13.19 -17.09 -7.16
N THR A 243 13.49 -16.84 -8.45
CA THR A 243 14.11 -15.58 -8.89
C THR A 243 13.12 -14.46 -9.20
N GLY A 244 11.85 -14.79 -9.41
CA GLY A 244 10.75 -13.87 -9.67
C GLY A 244 9.89 -13.66 -8.43
N SER A 245 9.23 -14.72 -7.93
CA SER A 245 8.42 -14.64 -6.71
C SER A 245 8.24 -15.97 -5.99
N LEU A 246 8.13 -15.89 -4.65
CA LEU A 246 7.52 -16.93 -3.82
C LEU A 246 6.16 -16.42 -3.34
N THR A 247 5.09 -17.12 -3.70
CA THR A 247 3.72 -16.81 -3.27
C THR A 247 3.21 -17.92 -2.35
N ILE A 248 2.73 -17.55 -1.16
CA ILE A 248 1.99 -18.43 -0.25
C ILE A 248 0.55 -17.92 -0.20
N ASN A 249 -0.39 -18.75 -0.64
CA ASN A 249 -1.82 -18.47 -0.57
C ASN A 249 -2.44 -19.33 0.52
N GLY A 250 -3.02 -18.70 1.53
CA GLY A 250 -3.89 -19.31 2.53
C GLY A 250 -5.15 -19.89 1.92
N GLY A 251 -5.78 -20.76 2.70
CA GLY A 251 -7.08 -21.35 2.42
C GLY A 251 -8.23 -20.39 2.77
N ASN A 252 -9.39 -20.96 3.07
CA ASN A 252 -10.63 -20.23 3.32
C ASN A 252 -11.10 -20.25 4.79
N GLN A 253 -10.19 -20.56 5.70
CA GLN A 253 -10.40 -20.67 7.14
C GLN A 253 -9.37 -19.80 7.88
N ALA A 254 -9.28 -19.87 9.21
CA ALA A 254 -8.38 -19.00 9.96
C ALA A 254 -6.95 -19.56 9.93
N ASP A 255 -6.11 -19.00 9.06
CA ASP A 255 -4.76 -19.47 8.83
C ASP A 255 -3.72 -18.71 9.65
N SER A 256 -2.67 -19.40 10.08
CA SER A 256 -1.52 -18.83 10.78
C SER A 256 -0.24 -19.18 10.03
N ILE A 257 0.40 -18.16 9.45
CA ILE A 257 1.61 -18.29 8.65
C ILE A 257 2.77 -17.65 9.40
N SER A 258 3.71 -18.47 9.86
CA SER A 258 4.93 -18.02 10.53
C SER A 258 6.10 -18.00 9.55
N VAL A 259 6.66 -16.83 9.28
CA VAL A 259 7.87 -16.65 8.47
C VAL A 259 9.09 -16.62 9.39
N GLY A 260 9.92 -17.66 9.30
CA GLY A 260 11.20 -17.77 9.98
C GLY A 260 12.33 -17.06 9.23
N GLY A 261 13.54 -17.13 9.80
CA GLY A 261 14.75 -16.68 9.11
C GLY A 261 15.05 -17.63 7.95
N ILE A 262 15.44 -17.07 6.81
CA ILE A 262 15.81 -17.88 5.64
C ILE A 262 17.32 -18.12 5.69
N ASN A 263 17.73 -19.38 5.62
CA ASN A 263 19.11 -19.78 5.85
C ASN A 263 20.02 -19.24 4.71
N PRO A 264 21.18 -18.61 5.01
CA PRO A 264 22.17 -18.24 3.98
C PRO A 264 22.55 -19.38 3.05
N THR A 265 22.89 -19.05 1.81
CA THR A 265 23.58 -19.98 0.90
C THR A 265 25.05 -19.63 0.77
N GLY A 266 25.90 -20.57 0.35
CA GLY A 266 27.34 -20.31 0.19
C GLY A 266 27.69 -19.07 -0.65
N THR A 267 26.82 -18.64 -1.58
CA THR A 267 26.99 -17.42 -2.41
C THR A 267 25.96 -16.33 -2.17
N LEU A 268 24.80 -16.62 -1.56
CA LEU A 268 23.78 -15.63 -1.22
C LEU A 268 23.90 -15.23 0.26
N PRO A 269 23.73 -13.95 0.60
CA PRO A 269 23.61 -13.50 1.98
C PRO A 269 22.57 -14.30 2.78
N ALA A 270 22.74 -14.32 4.10
CA ALA A 270 21.73 -14.83 5.03
C ALA A 270 20.40 -14.11 4.84
N ASN A 271 19.29 -14.84 4.93
CA ASN A 271 17.92 -14.34 4.86
C ASN A 271 17.51 -13.78 3.49
N LEU A 272 18.25 -14.05 2.41
CA LEU A 272 17.94 -13.51 1.08
C LEU A 272 16.94 -14.39 0.30
N ILE A 273 15.78 -13.84 -0.04
CA ILE A 273 14.90 -14.35 -1.11
C ILE A 273 15.29 -13.64 -2.42
N ALA A 274 15.46 -14.40 -3.49
CA ALA A 274 15.95 -13.88 -4.76
C ALA A 274 14.88 -13.07 -5.52
N GLY A 275 13.61 -13.45 -5.39
CA GLY A 275 12.45 -12.73 -5.90
C GLY A 275 11.62 -12.03 -4.82
N SER A 276 10.46 -11.53 -5.22
CA SER A 276 9.45 -10.97 -4.32
C SER A 276 8.83 -12.05 -3.42
N LEU A 277 8.42 -11.67 -2.21
CA LEU A 277 7.67 -12.54 -1.31
C LEU A 277 6.23 -12.04 -1.22
N ILE A 278 5.28 -12.90 -1.55
CA ILE A 278 3.84 -12.61 -1.51
C ILE A 278 3.20 -13.60 -0.54
N ILE A 279 2.50 -13.08 0.48
CA ILE A 279 1.70 -13.88 1.40
C ILE A 279 0.28 -13.34 1.36
N ASP A 280 -0.64 -14.16 0.89
CA ASP A 280 -2.08 -13.89 0.91
C ASP A 280 -2.71 -14.83 1.95
N GLY A 281 -3.30 -14.28 3.01
CA GLY A 281 -3.99 -15.04 4.06
C GLY A 281 -5.22 -15.79 3.54
N GLY A 282 -5.79 -15.35 2.42
CA GLY A 282 -6.97 -15.98 1.83
C GLY A 282 -8.28 -15.39 2.39
N MET A 283 -9.26 -16.26 2.61
CA MET A 283 -10.49 -15.87 3.30
C MET A 283 -10.42 -16.36 4.73
N GLY A 284 -10.73 -15.54 5.71
CA GLY A 284 -10.69 -16.03 7.07
C GLY A 284 -10.45 -14.93 8.07
N ASN A 285 -9.82 -15.30 9.18
CA ASN A 285 -9.20 -14.36 10.07
C ASN A 285 -7.76 -14.84 10.26
N ASP A 286 -6.92 -14.37 9.36
CA ASP A 286 -5.61 -14.89 9.09
C ASP A 286 -4.55 -14.06 9.80
N ARG A 287 -3.45 -14.73 10.14
CA ARG A 287 -2.37 -14.13 10.91
C ARG A 287 -1.03 -14.46 10.27
N VAL A 288 -0.21 -13.44 10.05
CA VAL A 288 1.16 -13.59 9.56
C VAL A 288 2.15 -13.12 10.62
N ASP A 289 2.99 -14.02 11.11
CA ASP A 289 4.05 -13.74 12.10
C ASP A 289 5.43 -13.79 11.46
N PHE A 290 6.17 -12.67 11.45
CA PHE A 290 7.58 -12.64 11.06
C PHE A 290 8.48 -12.87 12.28
N ASN A 291 8.89 -14.13 12.45
CA ASN A 291 9.75 -14.61 13.54
C ASN A 291 11.24 -14.62 13.20
N GLY A 292 11.60 -14.42 11.93
CA GLY A 292 12.98 -14.19 11.51
C GLY A 292 13.09 -13.12 10.43
N SER A 293 14.33 -12.65 10.22
CA SER A 293 14.61 -11.60 9.25
C SER A 293 14.39 -12.10 7.82
N VAL A 294 13.93 -11.20 6.95
CA VAL A 294 13.75 -11.41 5.52
C VAL A 294 14.44 -10.27 4.79
N GLN A 295 15.28 -10.61 3.81
CA GLN A 295 15.93 -9.67 2.91
C GLN A 295 15.57 -10.05 1.48
N LEU A 296 15.21 -9.07 0.66
CA LEU A 296 14.93 -9.27 -0.76
C LEU A 296 16.03 -8.65 -1.64
N VAL A 297 16.18 -9.17 -2.86
CA VAL A 297 17.07 -8.57 -3.87
C VAL A 297 16.58 -7.17 -4.25
N SER A 298 17.49 -6.30 -4.71
CA SER A 298 17.16 -4.94 -5.14
C SER A 298 16.09 -4.96 -6.24
N GLY A 299 15.00 -4.23 -6.01
CA GLY A 299 13.85 -4.13 -6.91
C GLY A 299 12.67 -5.03 -6.50
N GLU A 300 12.89 -6.01 -5.63
CA GLU A 300 11.88 -6.97 -5.18
C GLU A 300 11.13 -6.49 -3.94
N SER A 301 9.87 -6.91 -3.82
CA SER A 301 8.92 -6.40 -2.84
C SER A 301 8.37 -7.49 -1.92
N LEU A 302 7.98 -7.08 -0.71
CA LEU A 302 7.25 -7.89 0.25
C LEU A 302 5.79 -7.45 0.26
N PHE A 303 4.89 -8.36 -0.10
CA PHE A 303 3.44 -8.16 -0.06
C PHE A 303 2.82 -9.10 0.95
N VAL A 304 2.03 -8.55 1.87
CA VAL A 304 1.29 -9.35 2.86
C VAL A 304 -0.15 -8.86 2.94
N THR A 305 -1.09 -9.78 2.78
CA THR A 305 -2.52 -9.56 3.02
C THR A 305 -2.97 -10.53 4.10
N ALA A 306 -3.42 -10.05 5.25
CA ALA A 306 -3.93 -10.87 6.36
C ALA A 306 -4.59 -9.98 7.41
N GLU A 307 -5.53 -10.50 8.20
CA GLU A 307 -6.23 -9.72 9.23
C GLU A 307 -5.29 -9.21 10.33
N GLU A 308 -4.27 -9.99 10.69
CA GLU A 308 -3.23 -9.62 11.67
C GLU A 308 -1.81 -9.85 11.10
N VAL A 309 -0.95 -8.83 11.17
CA VAL A 309 0.47 -8.95 10.82
C VAL A 309 1.35 -8.59 12.01
N ILE A 310 2.25 -9.49 12.43
CA ILE A 310 3.16 -9.23 13.53
C ILE A 310 4.61 -9.38 13.09
N VAL A 311 5.44 -8.38 13.40
CA VAL A 311 6.89 -8.43 13.22
C VAL A 311 7.56 -8.59 14.59
N ASN A 312 8.01 -9.81 14.88
CA ASN A 312 8.45 -10.21 16.21
C ASN A 312 9.94 -9.92 16.49
N GLY A 313 10.29 -9.83 17.78
CA GLY A 313 11.67 -9.84 18.24
C GLY A 313 12.60 -8.84 17.55
N SER A 314 13.81 -9.29 17.18
CA SER A 314 14.80 -8.48 16.45
C SER A 314 14.77 -8.70 14.94
N THR A 315 13.61 -9.10 14.40
CA THR A 315 13.41 -9.34 12.97
C THR A 315 13.60 -8.06 12.17
N SER A 316 14.34 -8.15 11.06
CA SER A 316 14.43 -7.07 10.07
C SER A 316 13.84 -7.54 8.74
N LEU A 317 12.86 -6.80 8.23
CA LEU A 317 12.27 -7.01 6.91
C LEU A 317 12.84 -5.95 5.98
N THR A 318 13.60 -6.36 4.95
CA THR A 318 14.43 -5.44 4.16
C THR A 318 14.21 -5.61 2.66
N THR A 319 13.83 -4.53 2.00
CA THR A 319 13.84 -4.37 0.53
C THR A 319 14.80 -3.25 0.14
N SER A 320 15.20 -3.20 -1.13
CA SER A 320 16.11 -2.16 -1.64
C SER A 320 15.82 -1.80 -3.09
N GLY A 321 16.43 -0.72 -3.59
CA GLY A 321 16.13 -0.21 -4.93
C GLY A 321 14.70 0.34 -4.99
N THR A 322 13.89 -0.17 -5.92
CA THR A 322 12.46 0.17 -6.06
C THR A 322 11.54 -0.79 -5.30
N GLY A 323 12.10 -1.75 -4.56
CA GLY A 323 11.33 -2.74 -3.81
C GLY A 323 10.61 -2.11 -2.62
N THR A 324 9.36 -2.51 -2.39
CA THR A 324 8.47 -1.96 -1.35
C THR A 324 8.10 -3.00 -0.30
N ILE A 325 7.69 -2.54 0.88
CA ILE A 325 6.98 -3.39 1.85
C ILE A 325 5.53 -2.91 1.86
N ASP A 326 4.58 -3.79 1.57
CA ASP A 326 3.17 -3.46 1.47
C ASP A 326 2.32 -4.45 2.26
N PHE A 327 1.77 -3.96 3.36
CA PHE A 327 0.90 -4.72 4.26
C PHE A 327 -0.54 -4.24 4.12
N THR A 328 -1.43 -5.17 3.83
CA THR A 328 -2.89 -4.96 3.81
C THR A 328 -3.49 -5.76 4.95
N THR A 329 -3.73 -5.09 6.09
CA THR A 329 -4.06 -5.74 7.35
C THR A 329 -4.98 -4.90 8.24
N ASP A 330 -5.73 -5.54 9.11
CA ASP A 330 -6.65 -4.91 10.04
C ASP A 330 -6.03 -4.65 11.43
N ASP A 331 -4.94 -5.34 11.73
CA ASP A 331 -4.13 -5.17 12.93
C ASP A 331 -2.64 -5.40 12.62
N ILE A 332 -1.78 -4.57 13.19
CA ILE A 332 -0.33 -4.69 13.01
C ILE A 332 0.38 -4.52 14.34
N GLY A 333 1.34 -5.40 14.62
CA GLY A 333 2.26 -5.26 15.75
C GLY A 333 3.70 -5.24 15.27
N VAL A 334 4.47 -4.22 15.62
CA VAL A 334 5.91 -4.17 15.33
C VAL A 334 6.70 -4.16 16.62
N SER A 335 7.49 -5.20 16.87
CA SER A 335 8.33 -5.24 18.06
C SER A 335 9.27 -4.04 18.13
N LEU A 336 9.50 -3.50 19.34
CA LEU A 336 10.42 -2.39 19.57
C LEU A 336 11.86 -2.68 19.14
N THR A 337 12.22 -3.94 18.92
CA THR A 337 13.54 -4.35 18.42
C THR A 337 13.54 -4.79 16.95
N ALA A 338 12.39 -4.83 16.30
CA ALA A 338 12.26 -5.17 14.89
C ALA A 338 12.52 -3.94 13.99
N ASN A 339 12.73 -4.15 12.69
CA ASN A 339 12.84 -3.06 11.72
C ASN A 339 12.12 -3.43 10.41
N LEU A 340 11.44 -2.46 9.80
CA LEU A 340 10.97 -2.55 8.42
C LEU A 340 11.75 -1.53 7.60
N ILE A 341 12.45 -1.99 6.58
CA ILE A 341 13.42 -1.20 5.84
C ILE A 341 13.12 -1.33 4.35
N SER A 342 12.81 -0.20 3.71
CA SER A 342 12.63 -0.07 2.27
C SER A 342 13.43 1.14 1.79
N SER A 343 13.92 1.11 0.55
CA SER A 343 14.51 2.32 -0.05
C SER A 343 13.45 3.26 -0.63
N ASP A 344 12.25 2.75 -0.89
CA ASP A 344 11.16 3.46 -1.55
C ASP A 344 10.00 3.67 -0.57
N ILE A 345 9.01 2.77 -0.59
CA ILE A 345 7.78 2.89 0.18
C ILE A 345 7.65 1.73 1.19
N ILE A 346 7.14 2.07 2.38
CA ILE A 346 6.45 1.14 3.27
C ILE A 346 4.97 1.57 3.30
N ALA A 347 4.07 0.69 2.88
CA ALA A 347 2.63 0.93 2.90
C ALA A 347 1.96 0.01 3.91
N ILE A 348 1.11 0.57 4.77
CA ILE A 348 0.26 -0.16 5.71
C ILE A 348 -1.17 0.31 5.50
N ARG A 349 -2.01 -0.58 4.96
CA ARG A 349 -3.39 -0.29 4.56
C ARG A 349 -4.34 -1.23 5.31
N THR A 350 -5.57 -0.80 5.49
CA THR A 350 -6.63 -1.63 6.07
C THR A 350 -7.08 -2.70 5.08
N GLN A 351 -7.29 -3.93 5.55
CA GLN A 351 -7.90 -4.99 4.75
C GLN A 351 -9.43 -4.82 4.70
N SER A 352 -10.06 -4.55 5.84
CA SER A 352 -11.49 -4.27 5.95
C SER A 352 -11.82 -2.85 5.52
N VAL A 353 -12.76 -2.73 4.60
CA VAL A 353 -13.30 -1.43 4.15
C VAL A 353 -13.92 -0.68 5.33
N GLY A 354 -13.54 0.58 5.51
CA GLY A 354 -14.05 1.45 6.57
C GLY A 354 -13.41 1.22 7.94
N ARG A 355 -12.42 0.34 8.06
CA ARG A 355 -11.68 0.13 9.31
C ARG A 355 -10.99 1.42 9.76
N VAL A 356 -11.20 1.80 11.02
CA VAL A 356 -10.57 2.99 11.62
C VAL A 356 -9.10 2.71 11.89
N ILE A 357 -8.26 3.73 11.68
CA ILE A 357 -6.82 3.68 11.96
C ILE A 357 -6.51 4.62 13.13
N THR A 358 -5.77 4.16 14.12
CA THR A 358 -5.33 4.96 15.27
C THR A 358 -3.80 5.03 15.31
N LEU A 359 -3.26 6.24 15.33
CA LEU A 359 -1.81 6.49 15.41
C LEU A 359 -1.41 7.10 16.75
N GLY A 360 -0.16 6.85 17.15
CA GLY A 360 0.49 7.33 18.37
C GLY A 360 0.23 6.46 19.60
N ARG A 361 -0.92 5.79 19.65
CA ARG A 361 -1.25 4.69 20.56
C ARG A 361 -2.08 3.67 19.83
N GLU A 362 -1.84 2.40 20.13
CA GLU A 362 -2.69 1.32 19.68
C GLU A 362 -4.10 1.49 20.27
N GLY A 363 -5.11 1.42 19.40
CA GLY A 363 -6.51 1.45 19.76
C GLY A 363 -7.09 0.04 19.79
N ILE A 364 -8.17 -0.17 20.54
CA ILE A 364 -8.96 -1.41 20.46
C ILE A 364 -9.74 -1.43 19.14
N GLU A 365 -9.77 -2.56 18.44
CA GLU A 365 -10.57 -2.75 17.21
C GLU A 365 -10.25 -1.73 16.08
N THR A 366 -9.03 -1.19 16.08
CA THR A 366 -8.53 -0.30 15.02
C THR A 366 -7.21 -0.85 14.51
N LEU A 367 -6.84 -0.52 13.27
CA LEU A 367 -5.45 -0.68 12.85
C LEU A 367 -4.62 0.35 13.65
N GLY A 368 -3.85 -0.12 14.62
CA GLY A 368 -3.14 0.70 15.60
C GLY A 368 -1.64 0.71 15.36
N LEU A 369 -1.00 1.89 15.37
CA LEU A 369 0.46 2.01 15.43
C LEU A 369 0.83 3.06 16.48
N SER A 370 1.66 2.67 17.43
CA SER A 370 2.31 3.60 18.36
C SER A 370 3.42 4.41 17.67
N ASP A 371 3.82 5.52 18.29
CA ASP A 371 4.97 6.30 17.80
C ASP A 371 6.26 5.45 17.79
N LEU A 372 6.43 4.57 18.78
CA LEU A 372 7.59 3.69 18.88
C LEU A 372 7.65 2.63 17.76
N GLU A 373 6.50 2.22 17.23
CA GLU A 373 6.42 1.30 16.09
C GLU A 373 6.68 2.01 14.77
N LEU A 374 6.13 3.22 14.60
CA LEU A 374 6.46 4.10 13.47
C LEU A 374 7.97 4.37 13.40
N ASP A 375 8.61 4.49 14.56
CA ASP A 375 10.06 4.64 14.72
C ASP A 375 10.90 3.43 14.27
N ARG A 376 10.26 2.27 14.00
CA ARG A 376 10.90 1.06 13.45
C ARG A 376 10.92 1.03 11.93
N LEU A 377 10.27 2.01 11.28
CA LEU A 377 10.15 2.08 9.83
C LEU A 377 11.27 2.96 9.25
N ALA A 378 11.91 2.49 8.19
CA ALA A 378 12.88 3.24 7.40
C ALA A 378 12.51 3.16 5.92
N ALA A 379 12.10 4.28 5.33
CA ALA A 379 11.68 4.40 3.94
C ALA A 379 11.94 5.81 3.40
N SER A 380 11.81 6.01 2.09
CA SER A 380 11.66 7.38 1.56
C SER A 380 10.30 7.95 1.97
N SER A 381 9.25 7.12 1.89
CA SER A 381 7.89 7.47 2.30
C SER A 381 7.23 6.31 3.06
N VAL A 382 6.48 6.63 4.10
CA VAL A 382 5.58 5.69 4.79
C VAL A 382 4.14 6.12 4.51
N GLN A 383 3.38 5.23 3.88
CA GLN A 383 1.95 5.43 3.66
C GLN A 383 1.15 4.65 4.70
N ILE A 384 0.24 5.34 5.39
CA ILE A 384 -0.74 4.74 6.28
C ILE A 384 -2.16 4.97 5.72
N GLY A 385 -2.90 3.89 5.56
CA GLY A 385 -4.27 3.88 5.05
C GLY A 385 -4.39 4.01 3.53
N GLY A 386 -5.63 3.92 3.06
CA GLY A 386 -6.01 4.09 1.67
C GLY A 386 -7.43 4.67 1.52
N THR A 387 -7.90 4.80 0.28
CA THR A 387 -9.25 5.32 0.00
C THR A 387 -10.38 4.44 0.52
N ASP A 388 -10.08 3.18 0.83
CA ASP A 388 -11.04 2.23 1.40
C ASP A 388 -10.98 2.21 2.94
N SER A 389 -9.99 2.87 3.55
CA SER A 389 -9.87 2.96 5.01
C SER A 389 -10.94 3.86 5.61
N GLY A 390 -11.34 3.54 6.85
CA GLY A 390 -12.14 4.41 7.70
C GLY A 390 -11.34 5.62 8.19
N ALA A 391 -11.87 6.31 9.20
CA ALA A 391 -11.23 7.51 9.72
C ALA A 391 -9.82 7.25 10.27
N ILE A 392 -8.91 8.20 10.08
CA ILE A 392 -7.58 8.20 10.73
C ILE A 392 -7.63 9.09 11.97
N ILE A 393 -7.14 8.60 13.11
CA ILE A 393 -7.07 9.35 14.36
C ILE A 393 -5.62 9.39 14.85
N VAL A 394 -5.02 10.57 14.94
CA VAL A 394 -3.73 10.75 15.65
C VAL A 394 -4.04 11.01 17.11
N SER A 395 -3.91 9.95 17.92
CA SER A 395 -4.40 9.89 19.30
C SER A 395 -3.37 10.25 20.37
N ALA A 396 -2.09 10.22 20.02
CA ALA A 396 -0.99 10.67 20.85
C ALA A 396 0.10 11.29 19.97
N ALA A 397 1.05 11.98 20.60
CA ALA A 397 2.09 12.71 19.89
C ALA A 397 2.87 11.77 18.97
N LEU A 398 3.11 12.23 17.75
CA LEU A 398 3.95 11.55 16.78
C LEU A 398 5.23 12.36 16.59
N THR A 399 6.36 11.68 16.66
CA THR A 399 7.68 12.16 16.26
C THR A 399 8.30 11.20 15.27
N PRO A 400 7.67 10.95 14.09
CA PRO A 400 8.09 9.89 13.19
C PRO A 400 9.56 10.06 12.79
N GLY A 401 10.39 9.14 13.25
CA GLY A 401 11.81 9.16 12.97
C GLY A 401 12.39 7.77 13.11
N TYR A 402 13.30 7.38 12.22
CA TYR A 402 13.97 6.10 12.36
C TYR A 402 14.98 6.16 13.52
N SER A 403 14.63 5.62 14.68
CA SER A 403 15.49 5.61 15.87
C SER A 403 16.52 4.47 15.88
N GLY A 404 16.64 3.70 14.80
CA GLY A 404 17.66 2.66 14.59
C GLY A 404 18.99 3.14 13.97
N ALA A 405 19.11 4.41 13.55
CA ALA A 405 20.34 4.96 12.97
C ALA A 405 21.15 5.83 13.96
N PRO A 406 22.49 5.79 13.91
CA PRO A 406 23.36 6.58 14.79
C PRO A 406 23.43 8.09 14.44
N SER A 407 22.52 8.60 13.62
CA SER A 407 22.51 10.00 13.18
C SER A 407 21.08 10.52 13.12
N ALA A 408 20.83 11.66 13.77
CA ALA A 408 19.55 12.33 13.94
C ALA A 408 18.93 12.92 12.64
N ALA A 409 19.08 12.23 11.50
CA ALA A 409 18.69 12.70 10.17
C ALA A 409 17.87 11.69 9.33
N THR A 410 17.55 10.51 9.85
CA THR A 410 16.77 9.51 9.11
C THR A 410 15.32 9.54 9.58
N GLY A 411 14.49 10.35 8.94
CA GLY A 411 13.03 10.19 8.96
C GLY A 411 12.54 9.79 7.58
N TYR A 412 11.23 9.68 7.43
CA TYR A 412 10.54 9.42 6.16
C TYR A 412 9.46 10.48 5.95
N ASP A 413 9.02 10.66 4.71
CA ASP A 413 7.81 11.43 4.44
C ASP A 413 6.60 10.61 4.94
N LEU A 414 5.72 11.21 5.73
CA LEU A 414 4.54 10.53 6.26
C LEU A 414 3.31 10.91 5.42
N LEU A 415 2.75 9.92 4.73
CA LEU A 415 1.53 10.05 3.94
C LEU A 415 0.37 9.32 4.62
N LEU A 416 -0.63 10.07 5.05
CA LEU A 416 -1.88 9.54 5.59
C LEU A 416 -2.96 9.60 4.51
N THR A 417 -3.56 8.48 4.14
CA THR A 417 -4.65 8.42 3.14
C THR A 417 -5.88 7.74 3.73
N THR A 418 -7.06 8.35 3.59
CA THR A 418 -8.30 7.80 4.15
C THR A 418 -9.52 8.04 3.26
N GLY A 419 -10.39 7.03 3.18
CA GLY A 419 -11.76 7.14 2.68
C GLY A 419 -12.73 7.83 3.64
N GLY A 420 -12.38 7.83 4.92
CA GLY A 420 -13.05 8.55 6.01
C GLY A 420 -12.50 9.96 6.25
N GLY A 421 -12.88 10.55 7.38
CA GLY A 421 -12.30 11.81 7.87
C GLY A 421 -10.98 11.57 8.61
N ALA A 422 -10.32 12.65 9.05
CA ALA A 422 -9.09 12.54 9.83
C ALA A 422 -9.13 13.47 11.05
N ARG A 423 -8.86 12.93 12.24
CA ARG A 423 -8.90 13.71 13.48
C ARG A 423 -7.57 13.65 14.20
N LEU A 424 -6.90 14.79 14.27
CA LEU A 424 -5.67 14.94 15.02
C LEU A 424 -6.01 15.53 16.38
N ILE A 425 -5.71 14.77 17.44
CA ILE A 425 -5.91 15.19 18.84
C ILE A 425 -4.60 15.34 19.62
N ALA A 426 -3.47 15.21 18.92
CA ALA A 426 -2.14 15.27 19.46
C ALA A 426 -1.17 15.76 18.37
N PRO A 427 0.03 16.27 18.74
CA PRO A 427 0.92 16.90 17.79
C PRO A 427 1.65 15.88 16.90
N VAL A 428 2.04 16.31 15.71
CA VAL A 428 2.90 15.60 14.76
C VAL A 428 4.12 16.48 14.47
N THR A 429 5.31 16.02 14.83
CA THR A 429 6.57 16.72 14.51
C THR A 429 7.42 15.84 13.61
N MET A 430 7.58 16.26 12.36
CA MET A 430 8.40 15.53 11.39
C MET A 430 9.89 15.77 11.61
N ALA A 431 10.70 14.80 11.21
CA ALA A 431 12.14 14.98 11.11
C ALA A 431 12.51 16.09 10.10
N VAL A 432 13.76 16.55 10.15
CA VAL A 432 14.29 17.59 9.24
C VAL A 432 14.14 17.13 7.79
N ASP A 433 13.70 18.04 6.93
CA ASP A 433 13.52 17.83 5.48
C ASP A 433 12.49 16.75 5.12
N ARG A 434 11.59 16.39 6.05
CA ARG A 434 10.51 15.41 5.80
C ARG A 434 9.14 16.05 5.71
N ASP A 435 8.35 15.53 4.79
CA ASP A 435 7.02 16.03 4.48
C ASP A 435 5.94 15.31 5.32
N PHE A 436 4.89 16.05 5.66
CA PHE A 436 3.65 15.49 6.19
C PHE A 436 2.53 15.73 5.19
N SER A 437 1.87 14.66 4.74
CA SER A 437 0.73 14.73 3.83
C SER A 437 -0.47 14.00 4.40
N LEU A 438 -1.64 14.62 4.34
CA LEU A 438 -2.91 14.04 4.76
C LEU A 438 -3.96 14.21 3.65
N LEU A 439 -4.42 13.08 3.10
CA LEU A 439 -5.38 12.98 2.02
C LEU A 439 -6.67 12.33 2.53
N SER A 440 -7.79 13.05 2.48
CA SER A 440 -9.11 12.53 2.83
C SER A 440 -10.07 12.65 1.64
N THR A 441 -10.61 11.52 1.18
CA THR A 441 -11.59 11.49 0.08
C THR A 441 -13.05 11.54 0.56
N SER A 442 -13.30 11.59 1.87
CA SER A 442 -14.65 11.57 2.44
C SER A 442 -15.50 12.78 2.08
N THR A 443 -16.74 12.52 1.63
CA THR A 443 -17.76 13.55 1.37
C THR A 443 -18.87 13.58 2.42
N ALA A 444 -18.91 12.61 3.33
CA ALA A 444 -19.99 12.42 4.31
C ALA A 444 -19.62 12.98 5.69
N ASP A 445 -18.43 12.64 6.20
CA ASP A 445 -18.04 12.88 7.61
C ASP A 445 -16.93 13.90 7.78
N ALA A 446 -16.58 14.61 6.72
CA ALA A 446 -15.42 15.47 6.70
C ALA A 446 -15.20 16.31 7.93
N VAL A 447 -14.03 16.09 8.51
CA VAL A 447 -13.20 17.14 9.05
C VAL A 447 -11.81 16.54 8.96
N VAL A 448 -10.88 17.17 8.26
CA VAL A 448 -9.52 17.15 8.81
C VAL A 448 -9.59 18.08 10.01
N LEU A 449 -9.78 17.49 11.20
CA LEU A 449 -9.97 18.24 12.45
C LEU A 449 -8.66 18.29 13.19
N LEU A 450 -8.17 19.51 13.38
CA LEU A 450 -7.11 19.80 14.32
C LEU A 450 -7.75 20.36 15.59
N THR A 451 -7.67 19.61 16.69
CA THR A 451 -8.15 20.04 18.01
C THR A 451 -7.08 20.89 18.73
N PRO A 452 -7.36 21.50 19.90
CA PRO A 452 -6.30 22.12 20.69
C PRO A 452 -5.11 21.16 20.89
N ASP A 453 -3.89 21.70 20.82
CA ASP A 453 -2.62 20.96 20.98
C ASP A 453 -2.28 19.95 19.86
N SER A 454 -3.03 19.92 18.75
CA SER A 454 -2.73 19.09 17.57
C SER A 454 -1.82 19.78 16.55
N ASP A 455 -0.68 20.27 17.03
CA ASP A 455 0.29 20.99 16.21
C ASP A 455 0.94 20.06 15.16
N ILE A 456 1.02 20.51 13.90
CA ILE A 456 1.80 19.85 12.85
C ILE A 456 3.00 20.73 12.53
N ALA A 457 4.20 20.18 12.71
CA ALA A 457 5.45 20.91 12.50
C ALA A 457 6.44 20.14 11.62
N THR A 458 7.05 20.84 10.67
CA THR A 458 8.19 20.36 9.88
C THR A 458 9.35 21.36 9.99
N SER A 459 10.55 20.92 9.59
CA SER A 459 11.75 21.77 9.60
C SER A 459 12.61 21.54 8.36
N GLY A 460 13.57 22.45 8.12
CA GLY A 460 14.31 22.46 6.87
C GLY A 460 13.38 22.62 5.67
N SER A 461 13.54 21.79 4.63
CA SER A 461 12.69 21.81 3.44
C SER A 461 11.35 21.07 3.58
N GLY A 462 11.08 20.43 4.73
CA GLY A 462 9.87 19.63 4.92
C GLY A 462 8.59 20.45 4.79
N ALA A 463 7.60 19.94 4.06
CA ALA A 463 6.33 20.61 3.75
C ALA A 463 5.13 19.95 4.44
N ILE A 464 4.02 20.70 4.53
CA ILE A 464 2.73 20.22 5.05
C ILE A 464 1.69 20.30 3.94
N LEU A 465 1.05 19.18 3.61
CA LEU A 465 -0.10 19.11 2.72
C LEU A 465 -1.32 18.53 3.45
N ILE A 466 -2.44 19.24 3.40
CA ILE A 466 -3.75 18.76 3.82
C ILE A 466 -4.71 18.89 2.63
N ASP A 467 -5.15 17.77 2.06
CA ASP A 467 -6.13 17.73 0.98
C ASP A 467 -7.39 16.99 1.44
N ALA A 468 -8.44 17.76 1.69
CA ALA A 468 -9.74 17.25 2.10
C ALA A 468 -10.77 17.43 0.97
N ALA A 469 -11.46 16.34 0.61
CA ALA A 469 -12.54 16.39 -0.36
C ALA A 469 -13.67 17.36 0.04
N ARG A 470 -13.88 17.60 1.34
CA ARG A 470 -14.99 18.42 1.84
C ARG A 470 -14.51 19.66 2.59
N ASN A 471 -14.00 19.52 3.82
CA ASN A 471 -13.56 20.67 4.62
C ASN A 471 -12.41 20.35 5.60
N VAL A 472 -11.71 21.42 5.99
CA VAL A 472 -10.64 21.43 7.00
C VAL A 472 -11.04 22.38 8.13
N GLN A 473 -10.89 21.92 9.38
CA GLN A 473 -11.18 22.73 10.56
C GLN A 473 -9.99 22.73 11.52
N MET A 474 -9.47 23.92 11.78
CA MET A 474 -8.43 24.17 12.78
C MET A 474 -9.05 24.87 13.98
N SER A 475 -8.99 24.19 15.13
CA SER A 475 -9.54 24.68 16.39
C SER A 475 -8.54 25.54 17.16
N SER A 476 -9.05 26.24 18.16
CA SER A 476 -8.23 27.15 18.97
C SER A 476 -7.09 26.40 19.64
N GLY A 477 -5.85 26.89 19.48
CA GLY A 477 -4.66 26.23 20.01
C GLY A 477 -4.09 25.10 19.15
N SER A 478 -4.56 24.90 17.91
CA SER A 478 -3.85 24.09 16.91
C SER A 478 -2.90 24.94 16.06
N SER A 479 -1.88 24.33 15.46
CA SER A 479 -0.99 25.02 14.53
C SER A 479 -0.47 24.17 13.37
N LEU A 480 -0.14 24.85 12.27
CA LEU A 480 0.67 24.33 11.16
C LEU A 480 1.92 25.20 11.05
N VAL A 481 3.11 24.61 11.19
CA VAL A 481 4.37 25.37 11.20
C VAL A 481 5.43 24.70 10.31
N THR A 482 6.06 25.50 9.44
CA THR A 482 7.17 25.06 8.58
C THR A 482 8.34 26.04 8.62
N VAL A 483 9.51 25.62 8.12
CA VAL A 483 10.65 26.51 7.88
C VAL A 483 10.70 26.90 6.41
N ASP A 484 11.31 26.08 5.56
CA ASP A 484 11.48 26.37 4.12
C ASP A 484 10.50 25.62 3.22
N GLY A 485 9.89 24.52 3.71
CA GLY A 485 8.81 23.83 3.01
C GLY A 485 7.47 24.54 3.12
N GLY A 486 6.62 24.39 2.10
CA GLY A 486 5.32 25.04 2.02
C GLY A 486 4.27 24.44 2.94
N ILE A 487 3.21 25.21 3.20
CA ILE A 487 1.95 24.75 3.81
C ILE A 487 0.87 24.86 2.74
N GLU A 488 0.29 23.74 2.34
CA GLU A 488 -0.85 23.70 1.43
C GLU A 488 -2.06 23.07 2.12
N VAL A 489 -3.16 23.81 2.19
CA VAL A 489 -4.45 23.33 2.69
C VAL A 489 -5.48 23.49 1.59
N LEU A 490 -6.02 22.37 1.14
CA LEU A 490 -7.04 22.27 0.11
C LEU A 490 -8.33 21.67 0.69
N ALA A 491 -9.43 22.40 0.56
CA ALA A 491 -10.77 21.92 0.88
C ALA A 491 -11.68 22.08 -0.34
N ARG A 492 -12.11 20.94 -0.91
CA ARG A 492 -12.76 20.91 -2.22
C ARG A 492 -14.28 21.12 -2.18
N GLY A 493 -14.88 21.28 -1.01
CA GLY A 493 -16.30 21.64 -0.90
C GLY A 493 -17.29 20.52 -1.25
N ASN A 494 -16.87 19.27 -1.35
CA ASN A 494 -17.78 18.16 -1.65
C ASN A 494 -18.67 17.85 -0.44
N GLY A 495 -19.99 17.89 -0.57
CA GLY A 495 -20.91 17.53 0.51
C GLY A 495 -22.23 18.27 0.41
N GLY A 496 -23.27 17.71 1.03
CA GLY A 496 -24.65 18.24 0.94
C GLY A 496 -25.10 19.14 2.10
N SER A 497 -24.18 19.58 2.96
CA SER A 497 -24.49 20.37 4.16
C SER A 497 -23.75 21.71 4.17
N PRO A 498 -24.20 22.68 4.98
CA PRO A 498 -23.44 23.91 5.21
C PRO A 498 -22.14 23.60 5.97
N PHE A 499 -21.03 24.15 5.49
CA PHE A 499 -19.72 24.18 6.15
C PHE A 499 -18.80 25.21 5.46
N ASP A 500 -17.85 25.77 6.21
CA ASP A 500 -16.75 26.50 5.61
C ASP A 500 -15.78 25.51 4.99
N GLY A 501 -15.26 25.79 3.79
CA GLY A 501 -14.25 24.94 3.16
C GLY A 501 -13.02 24.80 4.04
N ILE A 502 -12.42 25.93 4.42
CA ILE A 502 -11.36 25.98 5.43
C ILE A 502 -11.82 26.89 6.56
N SER A 503 -11.83 26.37 7.79
CA SER A 503 -12.14 27.14 9.00
C SER A 503 -10.92 27.19 9.92
N VAL A 504 -10.39 28.39 10.19
CA VAL A 504 -9.24 28.64 11.06
C VAL A 504 -9.69 29.49 12.25
N SER A 505 -9.91 28.85 13.40
CA SER A 505 -10.51 29.51 14.59
C SER A 505 -9.56 29.50 15.78
N GLY A 506 -8.94 30.64 16.11
CA GLY A 506 -7.95 30.75 17.17
C GLY A 506 -6.69 29.89 16.98
N ALA A 507 -6.33 29.59 15.74
CA ALA A 507 -5.23 28.70 15.37
C ALA A 507 -4.06 29.49 14.73
N LEU A 508 -2.90 28.85 14.59
CA LEU A 508 -1.70 29.41 13.96
C LEU A 508 -1.36 28.68 12.65
N ILE A 509 -1.08 29.43 11.59
CA ILE A 509 -0.44 28.90 10.38
C ILE A 509 0.80 29.76 10.13
N GLU A 510 2.00 29.19 10.17
CA GLU A 510 3.24 29.96 10.09
C GLU A 510 4.32 29.29 9.23
N THR A 511 5.00 30.10 8.41
CA THR A 511 6.26 29.74 7.76
C THR A 511 7.38 30.67 8.24
N GLN A 512 8.53 30.09 8.54
CA GLN A 512 9.70 30.82 9.08
C GLN A 512 10.74 31.19 8.01
N GLY A 513 10.64 30.60 6.82
CA GLY A 513 11.64 30.67 5.76
C GLY A 513 11.01 30.97 4.40
N SER A 514 11.38 30.19 3.38
CA SER A 514 10.92 30.39 1.99
C SER A 514 9.61 29.68 1.62
N GLY A 515 9.04 28.88 2.53
CA GLY A 515 7.87 28.06 2.23
C GLY A 515 6.59 28.87 2.12
N ASP A 516 5.86 28.78 1.01
CA ASP A 516 4.60 29.50 0.87
C ASP A 516 3.48 28.89 1.74
N ILE A 517 2.56 29.72 2.23
CA ILE A 517 1.28 29.32 2.80
C ILE A 517 0.20 29.45 1.72
N ARG A 518 -0.42 28.35 1.31
CA ARG A 518 -1.51 28.30 0.32
C ARG A 518 -2.76 27.68 0.93
N LEU A 519 -3.83 28.46 1.03
CA LEU A 519 -5.14 28.01 1.47
C LEU A 519 -6.11 28.11 0.29
N THR A 520 -6.73 26.99 -0.10
CA THR A 520 -7.75 26.95 -1.15
C THR A 520 -8.99 26.26 -0.63
N GLY A 521 -10.09 27.00 -0.47
CA GLY A 521 -11.29 26.50 0.17
C GLY A 521 -12.57 26.80 -0.62
N GLN A 522 -13.43 25.79 -0.71
CA GLN A 522 -14.79 25.91 -1.24
C GLN A 522 -15.83 25.61 -0.15
N GLY A 523 -16.74 26.55 0.09
CA GLY A 523 -17.83 26.38 1.05
C GLY A 523 -18.86 25.33 0.61
N GLY A 524 -19.60 24.80 1.56
CA GLY A 524 -20.60 23.75 1.35
C GLY A 524 -21.94 24.23 0.77
N PHE A 525 -22.90 23.31 0.67
CA PHE A 525 -24.26 23.61 0.24
C PHE A 525 -25.18 23.82 1.46
N SER A 526 -25.74 25.01 1.65
CA SER A 526 -26.94 25.18 2.47
C SER A 526 -28.19 24.96 1.61
N GLY A 527 -29.26 24.42 2.17
CA GLY A 527 -30.57 24.44 1.50
C GLY A 527 -31.08 25.87 1.24
N PRO A 528 -32.34 26.07 0.85
CA PRO A 528 -32.90 27.40 0.55
C PRO A 528 -32.97 28.36 1.76
N SER A 529 -32.59 27.91 2.96
CA SER A 529 -32.60 28.72 4.19
C SER A 529 -31.30 29.49 4.32
N ILE A 530 -31.38 30.74 4.81
CA ILE A 530 -30.22 31.53 5.22
C ILE A 530 -29.51 30.88 6.42
N SER A 531 -28.55 30.00 6.18
CA SER A 531 -27.66 29.48 7.21
C SER A 531 -26.25 29.95 6.90
N GLY A 532 -25.61 30.65 7.85
CA GLY A 532 -24.20 30.98 7.76
C GLY A 532 -23.30 29.74 7.85
N GLY A 533 -22.00 29.93 7.61
CA GLY A 533 -21.02 28.85 7.60
C GLY A 533 -20.93 28.13 6.27
N ASN A 534 -20.96 28.86 5.15
CA ASN A 534 -20.72 28.36 3.79
C ASN A 534 -19.55 29.12 3.15
N ASP A 535 -18.59 29.58 3.95
CA ASP A 535 -17.51 30.40 3.44
C ASP A 535 -16.48 29.52 2.73
N GLY A 536 -15.83 30.04 1.69
CA GLY A 536 -14.70 29.32 1.10
C GLY A 536 -13.58 29.14 2.12
N ILE A 537 -13.18 30.26 2.73
CA ILE A 537 -12.19 30.31 3.82
C ILE A 537 -12.71 31.25 4.90
N GLY A 538 -12.82 30.76 6.13
CA GLY A 538 -13.13 31.55 7.32
C GLY A 538 -11.95 31.58 8.29
N VAL A 539 -11.44 32.77 8.62
CA VAL A 539 -10.35 32.99 9.59
C VAL A 539 -10.88 33.86 10.72
N ASN A 540 -10.93 33.35 11.95
CA ASN A 540 -11.58 34.02 13.07
C ASN A 540 -10.95 33.68 14.44
N GLY A 541 -11.54 34.15 15.53
CA GLY A 541 -11.15 33.72 16.88
C GLY A 541 -9.73 34.10 17.32
N ALA A 542 -9.17 35.20 16.80
CA ALA A 542 -7.79 35.61 17.00
C ALA A 542 -6.74 34.68 16.36
N SER A 543 -7.11 33.99 15.29
CA SER A 543 -6.19 33.22 14.45
C SER A 543 -5.06 34.07 13.88
N GLN A 544 -3.90 33.45 13.66
CA GLN A 544 -2.74 34.09 13.05
C GLN A 544 -2.27 33.29 11.83
N ILE A 545 -2.14 33.95 10.68
CA ILE A 545 -1.52 33.39 9.47
C ILE A 545 -0.31 34.26 9.13
N ARG A 546 0.90 33.69 9.19
CA ARG A 546 2.14 34.47 9.25
C ARG A 546 3.25 33.93 8.35
N SER A 547 3.90 34.84 7.63
CA SER A 547 5.22 34.60 7.03
C SER A 547 6.22 35.55 7.67
N VAL A 548 7.16 35.00 8.44
CA VAL A 548 8.00 35.81 9.34
C VAL A 548 9.42 36.06 8.81
N SER A 549 9.78 35.44 7.68
CA SER A 549 11.10 35.60 7.07
C SER A 549 11.30 37.00 6.49
N SER A 550 12.45 37.60 6.80
CA SER A 550 12.92 38.87 6.21
C SER A 550 13.87 38.64 5.02
N ALA A 551 13.98 37.41 4.52
CA ALA A 551 14.73 37.11 3.31
C ALA A 551 13.96 37.61 2.06
N ALA A 552 14.67 37.87 0.97
CA ALA A 552 14.04 38.30 -0.30
C ALA A 552 13.15 37.21 -0.93
N ASN A 553 13.40 35.94 -0.59
CA ASN A 553 12.62 34.77 -1.00
C ASN A 553 11.68 34.26 0.11
N ALA A 554 11.26 35.13 1.04
CA ALA A 554 10.32 34.76 2.10
C ALA A 554 9.02 34.18 1.52
N GLY A 555 8.47 33.17 2.20
CA GLY A 555 7.24 32.50 1.79
C GLY A 555 6.05 33.45 1.68
N GLN A 556 5.26 33.32 0.62
CA GLN A 556 4.07 34.12 0.38
C GLN A 556 2.86 33.57 1.15
N ILE A 557 1.85 34.40 1.39
CA ILE A 557 0.55 33.96 1.89
C ILE A 557 -0.45 34.11 0.75
N VAL A 558 -1.06 33.00 0.32
CA VAL A 558 -2.08 32.97 -0.72
C VAL A 558 -3.35 32.31 -0.18
N MET A 559 -4.47 33.03 -0.21
CA MET A 559 -5.78 32.54 0.19
C MET A 559 -6.77 32.67 -0.96
N ASN A 560 -7.29 31.54 -1.44
CA ASN A 560 -8.26 31.44 -2.53
C ASN A 560 -9.55 30.81 -2.02
N GLY A 561 -10.53 31.64 -1.70
CA GLY A 561 -11.82 31.20 -1.18
C GLY A 561 -12.95 31.36 -2.19
N SER A 562 -13.74 30.31 -2.36
CA SER A 562 -15.01 30.35 -3.09
C SER A 562 -16.14 30.02 -2.12
N GLY A 563 -17.14 30.89 -2.02
CA GLY A 563 -18.32 30.61 -1.23
C GLY A 563 -19.03 29.34 -1.68
N GLY A 564 -19.86 28.81 -0.80
CA GLY A 564 -20.74 27.69 -1.07
C GLY A 564 -21.95 28.05 -1.94
N THR A 565 -23.00 27.26 -1.85
CA THR A 565 -24.28 27.55 -2.52
C THR A 565 -25.42 27.40 -1.52
N GLY A 566 -26.54 28.08 -1.74
CA GLY A 566 -27.68 28.05 -0.82
C GLY A 566 -28.04 29.39 -0.21
N GLY A 567 -28.95 29.39 0.77
CA GLY A 567 -29.47 30.61 1.36
C GLY A 567 -28.37 31.50 1.95
N GLY A 568 -28.11 32.66 1.31
CA GLY A 568 -27.44 33.88 1.78
C GLY A 568 -26.15 33.78 2.61
N ASN A 569 -25.21 34.71 2.43
CA ASN A 569 -23.89 34.71 3.07
C ASN A 569 -22.93 33.63 2.55
N ASN A 570 -22.91 33.39 1.23
CA ASN A 570 -21.90 32.52 0.62
C ASN A 570 -20.68 33.39 0.26
N VAL A 571 -19.74 33.51 1.20
CA VAL A 571 -18.58 34.41 1.05
C VAL A 571 -17.36 33.64 0.54
N GLY A 572 -16.59 34.27 -0.34
CA GLY A 572 -15.30 33.71 -0.75
C GLY A 572 -14.33 33.56 0.43
N VAL A 573 -13.92 34.69 1.01
CA VAL A 573 -13.02 34.74 2.17
C VAL A 573 -13.58 35.65 3.27
N VAL A 574 -13.64 35.15 4.50
CA VAL A 574 -14.01 35.91 5.70
C VAL A 574 -12.83 35.96 6.65
N ILE A 575 -12.45 37.18 7.07
CA ILE A 575 -11.44 37.41 8.10
C ILE A 575 -12.11 38.24 9.20
N ASP A 576 -12.39 37.62 10.34
CA ASP A 576 -13.24 38.19 11.39
C ASP A 576 -12.58 38.14 12.78
N ASN A 577 -13.18 38.87 13.72
CA ASN A 577 -12.81 39.03 15.12
C ASN A 577 -11.52 39.82 15.35
N ALA A 578 -11.56 40.63 16.41
CA ALA A 578 -10.39 41.34 16.91
C ALA A 578 -9.31 40.34 17.34
N GLY A 579 -8.06 40.67 17.00
CA GLY A 579 -6.90 39.80 17.25
C GLY A 579 -6.58 38.85 16.09
N THR A 580 -7.48 38.68 15.11
CA THR A 580 -7.17 37.89 13.91
C THR A 580 -6.20 38.66 13.01
N LEU A 581 -5.10 38.00 12.63
CA LEU A 581 -3.93 38.61 12.00
C LEU A 581 -3.47 37.81 10.78
N ILE A 582 -3.38 38.47 9.64
CA ILE A 582 -2.68 37.96 8.46
C ILE A 582 -1.45 38.84 8.26
N THR A 583 -0.25 38.31 8.50
CA THR A 583 0.97 39.12 8.51
C THR A 583 2.09 38.53 7.68
N SER A 584 2.79 39.37 6.93
CA SER A 584 4.03 38.95 6.28
C SER A 584 5.10 40.03 6.35
N VAL A 585 6.36 39.62 6.43
CA VAL A 585 7.50 40.55 6.36
C VAL A 585 7.80 40.85 4.88
N ASN A 586 8.39 39.89 4.15
CA ASN A 586 8.79 40.09 2.75
C ASN A 586 8.01 39.25 1.72
N GLY A 587 7.34 38.17 2.14
CA GLY A 587 6.53 37.36 1.22
C GLY A 587 5.17 38.01 0.94
N ASN A 588 4.77 38.17 -0.32
CA ASN A 588 3.50 38.82 -0.65
C ASN A 588 2.28 38.17 0.02
N ILE A 589 1.28 38.99 0.35
CA ILE A 589 -0.03 38.54 0.82
C ILE A 589 -1.03 38.69 -0.34
N GLY A 590 -1.56 37.60 -0.84
CA GLY A 590 -2.58 37.54 -1.87
C GLY A 590 -3.86 36.89 -1.35
N ILE A 591 -4.99 37.60 -1.42
CA ILE A 591 -6.29 37.10 -0.97
C ILE A 591 -7.28 37.28 -2.13
N SER A 592 -7.83 36.17 -2.61
CA SER A 592 -8.85 36.12 -3.64
C SER A 592 -10.11 35.48 -3.08
N GLY A 593 -11.22 36.20 -3.15
CA GLY A 593 -12.51 35.74 -2.64
C GLY A 593 -13.60 35.89 -3.67
N ARG A 594 -14.38 34.83 -3.89
CA ARG A 594 -15.55 34.84 -4.77
C ARG A 594 -16.80 34.40 -4.04
N GLY A 595 -17.81 35.28 -4.02
CA GLY A 595 -19.19 34.89 -3.72
C GLY A 595 -19.80 34.17 -4.92
N THR A 596 -20.65 33.19 -4.67
CA THR A 596 -21.05 32.18 -5.67
C THR A 596 -22.56 32.01 -5.85
N ASP A 597 -23.39 32.29 -4.85
CA ASP A 597 -24.84 32.10 -4.96
C ASP A 597 -25.54 33.27 -5.69
N VAL A 598 -26.39 32.98 -6.66
CA VAL A 598 -27.05 34.00 -7.51
C VAL A 598 -28.49 34.33 -7.11
N ASN A 599 -29.04 33.68 -6.09
CA ASN A 599 -30.46 33.76 -5.73
C ASN A 599 -30.72 34.43 -4.37
N THR A 600 -29.68 34.80 -3.64
CA THR A 600 -29.78 35.29 -2.25
C THR A 600 -29.00 36.59 -2.04
N PRO A 601 -29.16 37.30 -0.91
CA PRO A 601 -28.33 38.46 -0.59
C PRO A 601 -27.00 38.07 0.08
N PHE A 602 -26.12 39.06 0.25
CA PHE A 602 -24.88 39.00 1.06
C PHE A 602 -23.80 38.03 0.55
N ASN A 603 -23.73 37.83 -0.77
CA ASN A 603 -22.75 36.93 -1.37
C ASN A 603 -21.46 37.69 -1.72
N TYR A 604 -20.64 37.92 -0.70
CA TYR A 604 -19.45 38.74 -0.79
C TYR A 604 -18.27 38.01 -1.43
N GLY A 605 -17.38 38.76 -2.09
CA GLY A 605 -16.07 38.23 -2.45
C GLY A 605 -15.20 38.05 -1.20
N ILE A 606 -14.89 39.16 -0.53
CA ILE A 606 -14.07 39.18 0.69
C ILE A 606 -14.77 40.02 1.77
N ILE A 607 -14.80 39.53 3.00
CA ILE A 607 -15.12 40.32 4.20
C ILE A 607 -13.89 40.42 5.10
N VAL A 608 -13.58 41.63 5.55
CA VAL A 608 -12.64 41.87 6.66
C VAL A 608 -13.37 42.61 7.76
N ARG A 609 -13.58 41.97 8.91
CA ARG A 609 -14.35 42.50 10.03
C ARG A 609 -13.51 42.51 11.30
N THR A 610 -13.16 43.70 11.80
CA THR A 610 -12.35 43.89 13.02
C THR A 610 -10.96 43.21 13.05
N ALA A 611 -10.52 42.60 11.95
CA ALA A 611 -9.26 41.90 11.79
C ALA A 611 -8.19 42.75 11.07
N VAL A 612 -6.92 42.32 11.14
CA VAL A 612 -5.79 43.07 10.56
C VAL A 612 -5.06 42.23 9.52
N ILE A 613 -4.82 42.83 8.35
CA ILE A 613 -3.92 42.30 7.32
C ILE A 613 -2.72 43.26 7.25
N SER A 614 -1.49 42.77 7.40
CA SER A 614 -0.32 43.65 7.52
C SER A 614 0.91 43.12 6.80
N SER A 615 1.50 43.95 5.96
CA SER A 615 2.92 43.85 5.59
C SER A 615 3.77 44.60 6.62
N THR A 616 4.83 43.98 7.11
CA THR A 616 5.74 44.55 8.13
C THR A 616 7.17 44.72 7.61
N GLY A 617 7.45 44.29 6.37
CA GLY A 617 8.76 44.45 5.74
C GLY A 617 9.10 45.90 5.44
N ILE A 618 10.40 46.18 5.34
CA ILE A 618 10.99 47.48 5.03
C ILE A 618 11.89 47.30 3.80
N GLY A 619 11.89 48.27 2.89
CA GLY A 619 12.66 48.25 1.65
C GLY A 619 11.90 47.65 0.46
N SER A 620 12.63 47.38 -0.62
CA SER A 620 12.07 46.92 -1.90
C SER A 620 11.42 45.54 -1.84
N ASP A 621 11.82 44.73 -0.86
CA ASP A 621 11.36 43.34 -0.70
C ASP A 621 10.20 43.25 0.28
N ALA A 622 9.71 44.38 0.81
CA ALA A 622 8.57 44.41 1.70
C ALA A 622 7.34 43.81 1.01
N ALA A 623 6.62 42.93 1.71
CA ALA A 623 5.47 42.22 1.16
C ALA A 623 4.42 43.19 0.60
N SER A 624 3.98 42.97 -0.63
CA SER A 624 2.75 43.62 -1.13
C SER A 624 1.51 42.92 -0.56
N VAL A 625 0.42 43.67 -0.39
CA VAL A 625 -0.88 43.15 0.05
C VAL A 625 -1.89 43.32 -1.08
N THR A 626 -2.33 42.22 -1.66
CA THR A 626 -3.30 42.19 -2.75
C THR A 626 -4.60 41.52 -2.32
N LEU A 627 -5.73 42.23 -2.43
CA LEU A 627 -7.07 41.75 -2.14
C LEU A 627 -7.93 41.82 -3.41
N ASN A 628 -8.46 40.68 -3.86
CA ASN A 628 -9.29 40.56 -5.05
C ASN A 628 -10.63 39.92 -4.69
N GLY A 629 -11.67 40.73 -4.55
CA GLY A 629 -13.00 40.28 -4.17
C GLY A 629 -14.01 40.42 -5.29
N THR A 630 -14.69 39.32 -5.63
CA THR A 630 -15.80 39.33 -6.59
C THR A 630 -17.07 38.82 -5.91
N ALA A 631 -18.09 39.66 -5.83
CA ALA A 631 -19.40 39.26 -5.36
C ALA A 631 -20.13 38.43 -6.44
N SER A 632 -21.11 37.63 -6.03
CA SER A 632 -22.03 37.00 -6.99
C SER A 632 -23.14 37.97 -7.43
N SER A 633 -23.93 37.54 -8.41
CA SER A 633 -25.11 38.25 -8.92
C SER A 633 -26.38 37.95 -8.10
N GLY A 634 -26.27 37.93 -6.77
CA GLY A 634 -27.38 37.71 -5.83
C GLY A 634 -28.46 38.81 -5.81
N THR A 635 -29.37 38.76 -4.84
CA THR A 635 -30.58 39.61 -4.80
C THR A 635 -30.42 40.99 -4.16
N SER A 636 -29.42 41.19 -3.29
CA SER A 636 -29.02 42.52 -2.77
C SER A 636 -27.72 42.44 -1.99
N ASP A 637 -27.08 43.60 -1.78
CA ASP A 637 -25.93 43.76 -0.89
C ASP A 637 -24.77 42.80 -1.23
N ASN A 638 -24.46 42.64 -2.52
CA ASN A 638 -23.36 41.79 -2.97
C ASN A 638 -22.13 42.67 -3.22
N PHE A 639 -21.28 42.78 -2.19
CA PHE A 639 -20.03 43.54 -2.26
C PHE A 639 -18.86 42.70 -2.76
N GLY A 640 -18.03 43.26 -3.64
CA GLY A 640 -16.77 42.62 -4.01
C GLY A 640 -15.89 42.45 -2.79
N ILE A 641 -15.61 43.55 -2.09
CA ILE A 641 -14.88 43.56 -0.82
C ILE A 641 -15.63 44.43 0.20
N PHE A 642 -15.80 43.92 1.42
CA PHE A 642 -16.43 44.64 2.52
C PHE A 642 -15.53 44.72 3.76
N PHE A 643 -15.09 45.92 4.09
CA PHE A 643 -14.39 46.23 5.34
C PHE A 643 -15.38 46.76 6.39
N ILE A 644 -15.39 46.12 7.55
CA ILE A 644 -16.33 46.43 8.63
C ILE A 644 -15.54 46.66 9.93
N GLY A 645 -15.75 47.82 10.54
CA GLY A 645 -15.20 48.13 11.84
C GLY A 645 -16.30 48.22 12.88
N ASN A 646 -15.90 48.19 14.15
CA ASN A 646 -16.77 48.49 15.26
C ASN A 646 -16.26 49.74 15.98
N SER A 647 -16.70 50.90 15.52
CA SER A 647 -16.33 52.20 16.09
C SER A 647 -16.73 52.34 17.58
N PHE A 648 -17.65 51.51 18.08
CA PHE A 648 -18.06 51.49 19.50
C PHE A 648 -17.09 50.72 20.40
N LEU A 649 -16.37 49.72 19.87
CA LEU A 649 -15.42 48.90 20.64
C LEU A 649 -13.96 49.32 20.46
N GLY A 650 -13.68 50.35 19.64
CA GLY A 650 -12.31 50.77 19.32
C GLY A 650 -11.52 49.72 18.53
N THR A 651 -12.20 48.73 17.96
CA THR A 651 -11.62 47.68 17.12
C THR A 651 -12.04 47.89 15.67
N THR A 652 -11.06 48.02 14.79
CA THR A 652 -11.25 48.39 13.38
C THR A 652 -10.60 47.35 12.49
N ALA A 653 -11.28 46.97 11.42
CA ALA A 653 -10.60 46.28 10.33
C ALA A 653 -9.55 47.22 9.74
N ALA A 654 -8.37 46.70 9.43
CA ALA A 654 -7.31 47.49 8.84
C ALA A 654 -6.44 46.66 7.90
N VAL A 655 -6.04 47.29 6.79
CA VAL A 655 -4.98 46.77 5.91
C VAL A 655 -3.80 47.71 6.02
N ARG A 656 -2.64 47.18 6.40
CA ARG A 656 -1.44 47.96 6.71
C ARG A 656 -0.25 47.50 5.88
N SER A 657 0.62 48.45 5.56
CA SER A 657 1.93 48.18 4.99
C SER A 657 2.93 49.25 5.45
N ILE A 658 4.21 48.89 5.52
CA ILE A 658 5.29 49.87 5.65
C ILE A 658 5.73 50.29 4.24
N ASP A 659 6.49 49.44 3.54
CA ASP A 659 7.06 49.80 2.24
C ASP A 659 6.46 49.06 1.04
N GLY A 660 5.69 47.98 1.27
CA GLY A 660 5.04 47.21 0.22
C GLY A 660 3.71 47.83 -0.24
N ASP A 661 3.32 47.59 -1.49
CA ASP A 661 2.09 48.14 -2.05
C ASP A 661 0.82 47.49 -1.45
N ILE A 662 -0.25 48.26 -1.32
CA ILE A 662 -1.60 47.75 -0.99
C ILE A 662 -2.47 47.88 -2.24
N ILE A 663 -2.95 46.75 -2.76
CA ILE A 663 -3.76 46.66 -3.97
C ILE A 663 -5.11 46.02 -3.60
N VAL A 664 -6.20 46.75 -3.80
CA VAL A 664 -7.56 46.30 -3.48
C VAL A 664 -8.43 46.39 -4.71
N THR A 665 -8.90 45.25 -5.21
CA THR A 665 -9.78 45.16 -6.37
C THR A 665 -11.10 44.51 -5.98
N GLY A 666 -12.20 45.24 -6.11
CA GLY A 666 -13.54 44.76 -5.76
C GLY A 666 -14.54 44.89 -6.90
N GLN A 667 -15.28 43.82 -7.19
CA GLN A 667 -16.39 43.79 -8.15
C GLN A 667 -17.70 43.43 -7.44
N GLY A 668 -18.68 44.34 -7.47
CA GLY A 668 -20.03 44.10 -6.93
C GLY A 668 -20.89 43.21 -7.83
N GLY A 669 -22.01 42.69 -7.28
CA GLY A 669 -22.98 41.85 -7.99
C GLY A 669 -23.78 42.54 -9.10
N ALA A 670 -24.13 41.81 -10.17
CA ALA A 670 -24.56 42.45 -11.43
C ALA A 670 -26.07 42.78 -11.55
N VAL A 671 -26.87 42.73 -10.46
CA VAL A 671 -28.34 42.57 -10.62
C VAL A 671 -29.19 43.61 -9.88
N THR A 672 -28.84 44.05 -8.66
CA THR A 672 -29.82 44.70 -7.76
C THR A 672 -29.28 45.90 -6.98
N SER A 673 -30.11 46.57 -6.18
CA SER A 673 -29.67 47.75 -5.42
C SER A 673 -28.60 47.39 -4.38
N ASN A 674 -27.60 48.26 -4.24
CA ASN A 674 -26.49 48.18 -3.27
C ASN A 674 -25.38 47.15 -3.58
N ASP A 675 -25.07 46.92 -4.85
CA ASP A 675 -23.96 46.04 -5.28
C ASP A 675 -22.64 46.82 -5.47
N VAL A 676 -21.91 47.03 -4.38
CA VAL A 676 -20.68 47.86 -4.32
C VAL A 676 -19.43 47.06 -4.69
N GLY A 677 -18.49 47.67 -5.43
CA GLY A 677 -17.18 47.05 -5.68
C GLY A 677 -16.37 46.88 -4.39
N VAL A 678 -16.02 47.99 -3.75
CA VAL A 678 -15.31 48.02 -2.47
C VAL A 678 -16.05 48.93 -1.48
N TYR A 679 -16.43 48.39 -0.32
CA TYR A 679 -17.11 49.14 0.74
C TYR A 679 -16.29 49.19 2.04
N PHE A 680 -16.05 50.39 2.56
CA PHE A 680 -15.48 50.64 3.88
C PHE A 680 -16.55 51.20 4.83
N PHE A 681 -16.81 50.52 5.94
CA PHE A 681 -17.80 50.94 6.95
C PHE A 681 -17.20 50.99 8.37
N GLY A 682 -16.97 52.21 8.86
CA GLY A 682 -16.50 52.46 10.22
C GLY A 682 -15.12 51.90 10.54
N VAL A 683 -14.19 51.90 9.57
CA VAL A 683 -12.86 51.30 9.69
C VAL A 683 -11.73 52.34 9.62
N ASP A 684 -10.56 51.99 10.16
CA ASP A 684 -9.32 52.77 9.96
C ASP A 684 -8.84 52.71 8.49
N GLY A 685 -9.35 51.74 7.74
CA GLY A 685 -9.21 51.58 6.29
C GLY A 685 -7.85 51.06 5.86
N LEU A 686 -7.28 51.64 4.80
CA LEU A 686 -5.99 51.24 4.23
C LEU A 686 -4.91 52.22 4.67
N VAL A 687 -3.80 51.71 5.22
CA VAL A 687 -2.70 52.52 5.75
C VAL A 687 -1.36 52.05 5.20
N SER A 688 -0.63 52.94 4.52
CA SER A 688 0.78 52.74 4.16
C SER A 688 1.64 53.78 4.89
N THR A 689 2.69 53.36 5.61
CA THR A 689 3.52 54.28 6.43
C THR A 689 4.90 54.60 5.85
N GLY A 690 5.24 54.01 4.71
CA GLY A 690 6.54 54.13 4.06
C GLY A 690 6.38 54.34 2.55
N SER A 691 7.19 53.66 1.73
CA SER A 691 7.21 53.87 0.28
C SER A 691 6.06 53.21 -0.50
N GLY A 692 5.29 52.32 0.13
CA GLY A 692 4.26 51.53 -0.53
C GLY A 692 3.08 52.37 -1.01
N SER A 693 2.63 52.15 -2.25
CA SER A 693 1.46 52.81 -2.83
C SER A 693 0.17 52.09 -2.46
N ILE A 694 -0.95 52.81 -2.41
CA ILE A 694 -2.29 52.26 -2.20
C ILE A 694 -3.10 52.41 -3.49
N THR A 695 -3.48 51.28 -4.10
CA THR A 695 -4.38 51.24 -5.25
C THR A 695 -5.70 50.59 -4.87
N VAL A 696 -6.82 51.29 -5.05
CA VAL A 696 -8.16 50.74 -4.89
C VAL A 696 -8.91 50.83 -6.21
N THR A 697 -9.28 49.69 -6.77
CA THR A 697 -10.15 49.59 -7.95
C THR A 697 -11.47 48.97 -7.54
N GLY A 698 -12.53 49.76 -7.58
CA GLY A 698 -13.87 49.30 -7.27
C GLY A 698 -14.77 49.42 -8.49
N ARG A 699 -15.45 48.34 -8.87
CA ARG A 699 -16.42 48.34 -9.94
C ARG A 699 -17.79 47.94 -9.41
N SER A 700 -18.79 48.81 -9.59
CA SER A 700 -20.17 48.45 -9.29
C SER A 700 -20.61 47.33 -10.22
N GLY A 701 -21.50 46.46 -9.75
CA GLY A 701 -22.08 45.46 -10.65
C GLY A 701 -23.26 45.97 -11.46
N ASN A 702 -23.85 47.12 -11.11
CA ASN A 702 -24.87 47.79 -11.92
C ASN A 702 -24.75 49.32 -11.87
N THR A 703 -25.52 49.98 -12.72
CA THR A 703 -25.46 51.43 -12.95
C THR A 703 -25.94 52.29 -11.77
N ALA A 704 -26.56 51.69 -10.75
CA ALA A 704 -27.10 52.38 -9.58
C ALA A 704 -26.23 52.26 -8.32
N ALA A 705 -25.19 51.41 -8.33
CA ALA A 705 -24.31 51.19 -7.19
C ALA A 705 -22.97 51.95 -7.28
N SER A 706 -22.21 51.95 -6.20
CA SER A 706 -20.90 52.62 -6.13
C SER A 706 -19.77 51.64 -6.48
N GLY A 707 -18.78 52.10 -7.25
CA GLY A 707 -17.53 51.34 -7.41
C GLY A 707 -16.77 51.24 -6.08
N ILE A 708 -16.56 52.38 -5.43
CA ILE A 708 -15.93 52.50 -4.11
C ILE A 708 -16.85 53.31 -3.20
N LEU A 709 -17.13 52.83 -2.00
CA LEU A 709 -17.92 53.52 -0.98
C LEU A 709 -17.14 53.62 0.33
N LEU A 710 -17.05 54.84 0.90
CA LEU A 710 -16.43 55.09 2.20
C LEU A 710 -17.46 55.70 3.16
N SER A 711 -17.78 54.99 4.23
CA SER A 711 -18.67 55.42 5.30
C SER A 711 -17.88 55.49 6.61
N ASN A 712 -17.64 56.70 7.12
CA ASN A 712 -16.85 56.94 8.34
C ASN A 712 -15.51 56.20 8.35
N SER A 713 -14.80 56.23 7.23
CA SER A 713 -13.55 55.47 7.01
C SER A 713 -12.53 56.31 6.24
N GLY A 714 -11.23 56.01 6.40
CA GLY A 714 -10.14 56.73 5.73
C GLY A 714 -9.24 55.83 4.87
N ILE A 715 -8.51 56.41 3.93
CA ILE A 715 -7.37 55.78 3.24
C ILE A 715 -6.20 56.74 3.41
N THR A 716 -5.10 56.27 3.99
CA THR A 716 -4.01 57.14 4.46
C THR A 716 -2.66 56.62 4.00
N THR A 717 -1.85 57.50 3.41
CA THR A 717 -0.40 57.34 3.31
C THR A 717 0.25 58.28 4.32
N ALA A 718 1.09 57.75 5.21
CA ALA A 718 1.81 58.53 6.20
C ALA A 718 3.27 58.72 5.75
N ALA A 719 3.67 59.97 5.52
CA ALA A 719 5.06 60.45 5.47
C ALA A 719 6.06 59.83 4.46
N GLY A 720 5.65 58.95 3.54
CA GLY A 720 6.52 58.36 2.50
C GLY A 720 6.27 58.85 1.06
N THR A 721 6.85 58.15 0.07
CA THR A 721 6.72 58.46 -1.37
C THR A 721 5.56 57.73 -2.07
N GLY A 722 4.80 56.90 -1.35
CA GLY A 722 3.72 56.11 -1.94
C GLY A 722 2.52 56.94 -2.39
N ASP A 723 1.95 56.59 -3.54
CA ASP A 723 0.77 57.26 -4.11
C ASP A 723 -0.53 56.61 -3.63
N VAL A 724 -1.63 57.37 -3.62
CA VAL A 724 -2.99 56.82 -3.46
C VAL A 724 -3.76 56.96 -4.77
N LEU A 725 -4.10 55.83 -5.38
CA LEU A 725 -4.91 55.76 -6.60
C LEU A 725 -6.26 55.10 -6.32
N LEU A 726 -7.34 55.85 -6.54
CA LEU A 726 -8.72 55.34 -6.45
C LEU A 726 -9.36 55.34 -7.85
N SER A 727 -9.71 54.15 -8.33
CA SER A 727 -10.39 53.93 -9.61
C SER A 727 -11.79 53.37 -9.36
N ALA A 728 -12.81 54.20 -9.57
CA ALA A 728 -14.21 53.79 -9.43
C ALA A 728 -14.85 53.62 -10.81
N GLY A 729 -15.11 52.37 -11.20
CA GLY A 729 -15.84 52.01 -12.42
C GLY A 729 -17.33 51.83 -12.17
N ARG A 730 -18.15 52.19 -13.17
CA ARG A 730 -19.58 51.84 -13.22
C ARG A 730 -19.86 50.57 -14.01
#